data_AF-A0A9P5V5I9-F1
#
_entry.id   AF-A0A9P5V5I9-F1
#
_cell.length_a   1.000
_cell.length_b   1.000
_cell.length_c   1.000
_cell.angle_alpha   90.00
_cell.angle_beta   90.00
_cell.angle_gamma   90.00
#
_symmetry.space_group_name_H-M   'P 1'
#
loop_
_entity.id
_entity.type
_entity.pdbx_description
1 polymer ?
#
loop_
_entity_poly.entity_id
_entity_poly.type
_entity_poly.pdbx_seq_one_letter_code
_entity_poly.pdbx_strand_id
1 'polypeptide(L)'
;MSESPLPLECLRIVLDNLAHEEDIHSLSTCLRVNRFFANATLPFLYKHPFQDSFHPTHIVKGIVNLARTLLRQAPPENVTDLLRAFYFGRQDFDDNGDRDLSSSLVLDSEPYVPVLHYLPHVKTLLPRTFPTRDLHSQDANSYFGSDRLDSYLKTSGLDDKYRNMVGVVYDESYQDYLYGLALRQDIERQLGWALCLPKTVQDLTISVTDCQQYLDNVEQFKTLAHIQFTFDNQFQFNRFTPDEPTPEDTAREQELHRERVGHLETMVALVQEHTRIHRKVLRTASCHETYVWEQSEHPVYDGYQLRLLKFLPPLYNPTVLDGDSMLQFCLNPEDTNLGFVERIYVDGSLGDNKVFLDVLSSSLHRCRALRHINLDLQGDDLFLWAVEERQEHDRQRNNGQSPTKALVPIESARFQYDVPRYGPQIESFIQAFGSSLHSFAVNGQFVDQTFHEPVEEPVVCGRQWSLPKLDQLTMITYLAPLVLDPNALSDCPALQHLYLEDSLNGTQVSTNTPSWNAVVLPRLSSLTLKGSPALAFHPDTLYNTPELDSLCFSMDHHAGFHVLPPVQELSYLRGEQLEATEIPAEFLTRPVWSWDWHLPVLRDVIMTAEFAFSFQFRMLRQTPLLQKIHLNSSTADGLHERTITLEELQDESGDGFLSLPQLVEFRLVGRWRVDGQVWKTLFHQVAPNIEDLEEGECFGFGLQDWIEATSALEKLDEAYSSLDVTDEQLVAQGLKLFEYSYDPVDDVPPPGAKFNFQGGTFRYVRPPPVDSASKEEAVEGKVDEGEKKGGFEQTIR
;
A
#
# COMPACT_ATOMS: atom_id res chain seq x y z
N MET A 1 36.87 -9.33 33.18
CA MET A 1 35.87 -8.94 32.17
C MET A 1 36.42 -9.43 30.85
N SER A 2 35.82 -10.46 30.25
CA SER A 2 36.35 -11.09 29.04
C SER A 2 36.20 -10.14 27.86
N GLU A 3 37.32 -9.63 27.37
CA GLU A 3 37.39 -8.89 26.10
C GLU A 3 36.84 -9.81 25.00
N SER A 4 35.76 -9.38 24.35
CA SER A 4 35.29 -10.03 23.13
C SER A 4 36.41 -9.96 22.08
N PRO A 5 36.68 -11.02 21.32
CA PRO A 5 37.66 -10.97 20.23
C PRO A 5 37.22 -10.06 19.07
N LEU A 6 35.94 -9.64 19.04
CA LEU A 6 35.39 -8.76 18.01
C LEU A 6 35.51 -7.28 18.42
N PRO A 7 36.17 -6.42 17.65
CA PRO A 7 36.15 -4.96 17.85
C PRO A 7 34.71 -4.42 17.86
N LEU A 8 34.46 -3.38 18.66
CA LEU A 8 33.12 -2.79 18.82
C LEU A 8 32.57 -2.24 17.50
N GLU A 9 33.45 -1.74 16.64
CA GLU A 9 33.12 -1.19 15.32
C GLU A 9 32.58 -2.29 14.40
N CYS A 10 33.22 -3.47 14.37
CA CYS A 10 32.75 -4.61 13.61
C CYS A 10 31.41 -5.13 14.14
N LEU A 11 31.26 -5.19 15.48
CA LEU A 11 30.00 -5.60 16.10
C LEU A 11 28.87 -4.64 15.74
N ARG A 12 29.13 -3.32 15.75
CA ARG A 12 28.15 -2.30 15.38
C ARG A 12 27.71 -2.44 13.92
N ILE A 13 28.61 -2.72 12.98
CA ILE A 13 28.26 -2.94 11.58
C ILE A 13 27.34 -4.17 11.44
N VAL A 14 27.63 -5.26 12.15
CA VAL A 14 26.77 -6.45 12.15
C VAL A 14 25.39 -6.13 12.73
N LEU A 15 25.33 -5.45 13.88
CA LEU A 15 24.07 -5.08 14.52
C LEU A 15 23.25 -4.08 13.68
N ASP A 16 23.90 -3.18 12.96
CA ASP A 16 23.25 -2.23 12.06
C ASP A 16 22.61 -2.95 10.86
N ASN A 17 23.32 -3.89 10.25
CA ASN A 17 22.75 -4.75 9.19
C ASN A 17 21.57 -5.58 9.71
N LEU A 18 21.70 -6.21 10.89
CA LEU A 18 20.60 -6.97 11.50
C LEU A 18 19.38 -6.08 11.80
N ALA A 19 19.60 -4.83 12.21
CA ALA A 19 18.52 -3.87 12.44
C ALA A 19 17.87 -3.40 11.13
N HIS A 20 18.68 -3.20 10.08
CA HIS A 20 18.19 -2.81 8.76
C HIS A 20 17.38 -3.90 8.08
N GLU A 21 17.77 -5.17 8.25
CA GLU A 21 17.03 -6.35 7.76
C GLU A 21 15.84 -6.74 8.66
N GLU A 22 15.59 -5.97 9.73
CA GLU A 22 14.58 -6.28 10.75
C GLU A 22 14.73 -7.69 11.38
N ASP A 23 15.96 -8.24 11.45
CA ASP A 23 16.27 -9.52 12.11
C ASP A 23 16.32 -9.36 13.63
N ILE A 24 15.13 -9.17 14.18
CA ILE A 24 14.87 -8.99 15.60
C ILE A 24 15.31 -10.20 16.43
N HIS A 25 15.16 -11.41 15.89
CA HIS A 25 15.52 -12.63 16.60
C HIS A 25 17.03 -12.66 16.88
N SER A 26 17.84 -12.34 15.87
CA SER A 26 19.30 -12.27 16.02
C SER A 26 19.73 -11.16 16.99
N LEU A 27 19.13 -9.97 16.88
CA LEU A 27 19.39 -8.87 17.84
C LEU A 27 19.05 -9.27 19.28
N SER A 28 17.88 -9.89 19.51
CA SER A 28 17.48 -10.38 20.84
C SER A 28 18.45 -11.45 21.37
N THR A 29 18.95 -12.31 20.49
CA THR A 29 19.97 -13.30 20.84
C THR A 29 21.27 -12.65 21.29
N CYS A 30 21.70 -11.55 20.64
CA CYS A 30 22.89 -10.78 21.03
C CYS A 30 22.81 -10.24 22.47
N LEU A 31 21.62 -9.87 22.95
CA LEU A 31 21.43 -9.45 24.36
C LEU A 31 21.79 -10.54 25.36
N ARG A 32 21.67 -11.82 24.98
CA ARG A 32 21.89 -12.98 25.85
C ARG A 32 23.34 -13.48 25.86
N VAL A 33 24.19 -13.01 24.95
CA VAL A 33 25.56 -13.51 24.78
C VAL A 33 26.47 -13.11 25.94
N ASN A 34 26.65 -11.80 26.16
CA ASN A 34 27.37 -11.24 27.30
C ASN A 34 27.10 -9.71 27.40
N ARG A 35 27.62 -9.06 28.45
CA ARG A 35 27.43 -7.61 28.68
C ARG A 35 27.95 -6.72 27.55
N PHE A 36 29.04 -7.11 26.87
CA PHE A 36 29.60 -6.33 25.77
C PHE A 36 28.66 -6.33 24.56
N PHE A 37 28.16 -7.51 24.16
CA PHE A 37 27.16 -7.63 23.09
C PHE A 37 25.86 -6.95 23.47
N ALA A 38 25.35 -7.19 24.68
CA ALA A 38 24.13 -6.56 25.16
C ALA A 38 24.22 -5.03 25.06
N ASN A 39 25.28 -4.42 25.60
CA ASN A 39 25.48 -2.98 25.53
C ASN A 39 25.58 -2.44 24.10
N ALA A 40 26.18 -3.21 23.18
CA ALA A 40 26.30 -2.81 21.78
C ALA A 40 24.97 -2.95 21.02
N THR A 41 24.11 -3.91 21.38
CA THR A 41 22.82 -4.22 20.74
C THR A 41 21.69 -3.32 21.22
N LEU A 42 21.69 -2.91 22.50
CA LEU A 42 20.62 -2.08 23.09
C LEU A 42 20.25 -0.85 22.23
N PRO A 43 21.18 -0.06 21.67
CA PRO A 43 20.84 1.08 20.82
C PRO A 43 19.99 0.73 19.60
N PHE A 44 20.19 -0.46 19.03
CA PHE A 44 19.49 -0.91 17.82
C PHE A 44 18.08 -1.41 18.15
N LEU A 45 17.96 -2.26 19.18
CA LEU A 45 16.66 -2.80 19.63
C LEU A 45 15.75 -1.72 20.22
N TYR A 46 16.33 -0.78 20.97
CA TYR A 46 15.55 0.27 21.64
C TYR A 46 15.40 1.54 20.82
N LYS A 47 15.95 1.60 19.60
CA LYS A 47 15.63 2.67 18.64
C LYS A 47 14.12 2.74 18.38
N HIS A 48 13.47 1.58 18.29
CA HIS A 48 12.01 1.46 18.21
C HIS A 48 11.57 0.28 19.08
N PRO A 49 11.51 0.42 20.42
CA PRO A 49 11.30 -0.70 21.34
C PRO A 49 9.91 -1.37 21.23
N PHE A 50 9.06 -0.84 20.36
CA PHE A 50 7.64 -1.17 20.21
C PHE A 50 7.21 -1.31 18.75
N GLN A 51 8.12 -1.64 17.82
CA GLN A 51 7.66 -2.07 16.49
C GLN A 51 6.70 -3.24 16.67
N ASP A 52 5.62 -3.26 15.88
CA ASP A 52 4.53 -4.24 16.01
C ASP A 52 5.05 -5.69 15.92
N SER A 53 6.20 -5.91 15.27
CA SER A 53 6.91 -7.19 15.17
C SER A 53 7.53 -7.69 16.49
N PHE A 54 7.80 -6.84 17.48
CA PHE A 54 8.42 -7.23 18.75
C PHE A 54 7.45 -7.86 19.76
N HIS A 55 6.16 -7.57 19.64
CA HIS A 55 5.18 -7.86 20.69
C HIS A 55 3.95 -8.56 20.09
N PRO A 56 3.80 -9.89 20.20
CA PRO A 56 2.54 -10.56 19.87
C PRO A 56 1.47 -10.19 20.92
N THR A 57 0.23 -9.88 20.48
CA THR A 57 -1.10 -9.75 21.15
C THR A 57 -1.25 -9.31 22.64
N HIS A 58 -0.25 -9.43 23.51
CA HIS A 58 -0.17 -8.93 24.88
C HIS A 58 0.55 -7.56 25.01
N ILE A 59 0.64 -6.82 23.90
CA ILE A 59 1.41 -5.57 23.73
C ILE A 59 1.09 -4.53 24.81
N VAL A 60 -0.19 -4.34 25.11
CA VAL A 60 -0.70 -3.29 26.00
C VAL A 60 -0.08 -3.38 27.40
N LYS A 61 -0.09 -4.58 28.00
CA LYS A 61 0.40 -4.79 29.37
C LYS A 61 1.92 -4.62 29.46
N GLY A 62 2.65 -5.09 28.45
CA GLY A 62 4.10 -4.91 28.36
C GLY A 62 4.48 -3.43 28.29
N ILE A 63 3.83 -2.68 27.41
CA ILE A 63 4.01 -1.24 27.24
C ILE A 63 3.74 -0.49 28.56
N VAL A 64 2.59 -0.74 29.19
CA VAL A 64 2.20 -0.06 30.43
C VAL A 64 3.19 -0.34 31.56
N ASN A 65 3.66 -1.58 31.69
CA ASN A 65 4.66 -1.94 32.70
C ASN A 65 6.03 -1.30 32.46
N LEU A 66 6.43 -1.18 31.19
CA LEU A 66 7.65 -0.47 30.83
C LEU A 66 7.51 1.01 31.16
N ALA A 67 6.43 1.67 30.75
CA ALA A 67 6.16 3.07 31.08
C ALA A 67 6.17 3.31 32.61
N ARG A 68 5.52 2.45 33.40
CA ARG A 68 5.59 2.49 34.88
C ARG A 68 7.02 2.41 35.39
N THR A 69 7.83 1.50 34.84
CA THR A 69 9.22 1.30 35.25
C THR A 69 10.06 2.53 34.96
N LEU A 70 9.89 3.14 33.79
CA LEU A 70 10.58 4.36 33.40
C LEU A 70 10.13 5.56 34.25
N LEU A 71 8.83 5.71 34.49
CA LEU A 71 8.27 6.77 35.32
C LEU A 71 8.70 6.68 36.79
N ARG A 72 8.97 5.48 37.32
CA ARG A 72 9.55 5.30 38.66
C ARG A 72 10.98 5.83 38.77
N GLN A 73 11.67 5.98 37.64
CA GLN A 73 13.04 6.51 37.57
C GLN A 73 13.07 7.99 37.20
N ALA A 74 11.95 8.54 36.73
CA ALA A 74 11.83 9.96 36.41
C ALA A 74 11.92 10.82 37.68
N PRO A 75 12.42 12.06 37.59
CA PRO A 75 12.35 13.01 38.70
C PRO A 75 10.90 13.15 39.17
N PRO A 76 10.61 13.01 40.49
CA PRO A 76 9.24 13.03 41.01
C PRO A 76 8.46 14.29 40.62
N GLU A 77 9.14 15.42 40.48
CA GLU A 77 8.60 16.70 40.03
C GLU A 77 8.14 16.70 38.57
N ASN A 78 8.69 15.81 37.73
CA ASN A 78 8.33 15.70 36.32
C ASN A 78 7.17 14.72 36.08
N VAL A 79 6.87 13.83 37.04
CA VAL A 79 5.73 12.93 36.95
C VAL A 79 4.47 13.67 37.42
N THR A 80 3.59 14.03 36.49
CA THR A 80 2.36 14.76 36.79
C THR A 80 1.30 13.89 37.48
N ASP A 81 0.28 14.52 38.06
CA ASP A 81 -0.84 13.78 38.66
C ASP A 81 -1.66 12.99 37.64
N LEU A 82 -1.75 13.46 36.38
CA LEU A 82 -2.40 12.72 35.31
C LEU A 82 -1.64 11.42 35.00
N LEU A 83 -0.31 11.47 34.90
CA LEU A 83 0.51 10.26 34.72
C LEU A 83 0.44 9.34 35.93
N ARG A 84 0.38 9.90 37.14
CA ARG A 84 0.15 9.11 38.37
C ARG A 84 -1.18 8.40 38.35
N ALA A 85 -2.25 9.09 37.96
CA ALA A 85 -3.59 8.52 37.86
C ALA A 85 -3.70 7.46 36.75
N PHE A 86 -3.03 7.69 35.62
CA PHE A 86 -3.06 6.81 34.46
C PHE A 86 -2.22 5.55 34.63
N TYR A 87 -0.93 5.70 34.97
CA TYR A 87 -0.02 4.57 35.01
C TYR A 87 -0.05 3.84 36.36
N PHE A 88 -0.29 4.50 37.48
CA PHE A 88 -0.13 3.85 38.78
C PHE A 88 -1.49 3.57 39.44
N GLY A 89 -1.80 2.30 39.68
CA GLY A 89 -3.09 1.89 40.24
C GLY A 89 -3.24 2.18 41.74
N ARG A 90 -4.41 1.89 42.31
CA ARG A 90 -4.69 2.06 43.76
C ARG A 90 -3.80 1.16 44.63
N GLN A 91 -3.56 -0.08 44.17
CA GLN A 91 -2.74 -1.07 44.87
C GLN A 91 -1.24 -0.74 44.90
N ASP A 92 -0.71 0.01 43.93
CA ASP A 92 0.72 0.39 43.91
C ASP A 92 1.09 1.40 45.01
N PHE A 93 0.11 2.13 45.56
CA PHE A 93 0.31 3.14 46.60
C PHE A 93 -0.13 2.66 47.99
N ASP A 94 -1.17 1.83 48.08
CA ASP A 94 -1.77 1.44 49.37
C ASP A 94 -1.03 0.28 50.08
N ASP A 95 -0.26 -0.55 49.36
CA ASP A 95 0.42 -1.71 49.97
C ASP A 95 1.66 -1.36 50.81
N ASN A 96 2.06 -0.08 50.84
CA ASN A 96 3.11 0.43 51.75
C ASN A 96 2.61 1.70 52.47
N GLY A 97 1.58 1.54 53.30
CA GLY A 97 1.02 2.62 54.12
C GLY A 97 2.09 3.54 54.74
N ASP A 98 1.97 4.83 54.46
CA ASP A 98 2.64 5.97 55.11
C ASP A 98 4.18 5.99 55.18
N ARG A 99 4.89 5.09 54.48
CA ARG A 99 6.31 5.34 54.21
C ARG A 99 6.44 6.26 53.02
N ASP A 100 6.36 7.55 53.33
CA ASP A 100 6.93 8.70 52.63
C ASP A 100 7.71 8.27 51.37
N LEU A 101 7.07 8.33 50.20
CA LEU A 101 7.63 7.90 48.90
C LEU A 101 8.97 8.57 48.59
N SER A 102 9.26 9.70 49.25
CA SER A 102 10.55 10.37 49.27
C SER A 102 11.71 9.49 49.78
N SER A 103 11.43 8.43 50.55
CA SER A 103 12.45 7.63 51.24
C SER A 103 12.59 6.17 50.74
N SER A 104 11.67 5.67 49.93
CA SER A 104 11.66 4.28 49.41
C SER A 104 12.02 4.16 47.92
N LEU A 105 11.86 5.23 47.14
CA LEU A 105 12.23 5.27 45.72
C LEU A 105 13.74 5.49 45.46
N VAL A 106 14.53 5.75 46.51
CA VAL A 106 15.99 5.69 46.42
C VAL A 106 16.40 4.21 46.49
N LEU A 107 16.10 3.47 45.44
CA LEU A 107 16.92 2.31 45.12
C LEU A 107 18.32 2.87 44.83
N ASP A 108 19.31 2.55 45.67
CA ASP A 108 20.76 2.77 45.45
C ASP A 108 21.29 2.09 44.15
N SER A 109 20.40 1.61 43.28
CA SER A 109 20.75 1.16 41.93
C SER A 109 21.19 2.37 41.11
N GLU A 110 22.42 2.27 40.57
CA GLU A 110 22.88 3.18 39.51
C GLU A 110 21.73 3.45 38.52
N PRO A 111 21.49 4.71 38.16
CA PRO A 111 20.38 5.04 37.28
C PRO A 111 20.52 4.21 36.00
N TYR A 112 19.42 3.58 35.56
CA TYR A 112 19.34 2.81 34.32
C TYR A 112 19.32 3.79 33.11
N VAL A 113 20.30 4.68 33.09
CA VAL A 113 20.55 5.74 32.10
C VAL A 113 20.62 5.24 30.66
N PRO A 114 21.09 4.00 30.33
CA PRO A 114 21.29 3.64 28.93
C PRO A 114 20.01 3.57 28.11
N VAL A 115 18.85 3.19 28.66
CA VAL A 115 17.66 2.88 27.86
C VAL A 115 16.88 4.13 27.47
N LEU A 116 16.82 5.13 28.35
CA LEU A 116 16.13 6.40 28.10
C LEU A 116 16.78 7.23 26.98
N HIS A 117 18.07 6.99 26.70
CA HIS A 117 18.80 7.65 25.60
C HIS A 117 18.24 7.30 24.22
N TYR A 118 17.55 6.16 24.12
CA TYR A 118 17.18 5.57 22.84
C TYR A 118 15.69 5.62 22.56
N LEU A 119 14.83 6.14 23.46
CA LEU A 119 13.38 6.23 23.25
C LEU A 119 13.05 7.48 22.43
N PRO A 120 12.98 7.42 21.08
CA PRO A 120 12.76 8.60 20.27
C PRO A 120 11.26 8.95 20.24
N HIS A 121 10.39 7.98 20.60
CA HIS A 121 8.95 8.05 20.41
C HIS A 121 8.19 7.56 21.64
N VAL A 122 8.01 8.44 22.62
CA VAL A 122 7.13 8.21 23.77
C VAL A 122 5.68 7.90 23.34
N LYS A 123 5.27 8.30 22.13
CA LYS A 123 3.99 7.94 21.50
C LYS A 123 3.71 6.44 21.43
N THR A 124 4.76 5.63 21.34
CA THR A 124 4.65 4.17 21.31
C THR A 124 4.42 3.55 22.70
N LEU A 125 4.58 4.34 23.77
CA LEU A 125 4.27 3.94 25.15
C LEU A 125 2.78 4.05 25.49
N LEU A 126 1.95 4.50 24.55
CA LEU A 126 0.50 4.38 24.58
C LEU A 126 0.06 3.37 23.50
N PRO A 127 -0.73 2.35 23.87
CA PRO A 127 -1.22 1.39 22.89
C PRO A 127 -2.01 2.06 21.76
N ARG A 128 -1.84 1.59 20.52
CA ARG A 128 -2.70 2.01 19.39
C ARG A 128 -4.18 1.73 19.67
N THR A 129 -4.47 0.66 20.40
CA THR A 129 -5.79 0.25 20.89
C THR A 129 -6.25 1.02 22.13
N PHE A 130 -5.65 2.18 22.45
CA PHE A 130 -6.17 3.04 23.51
C PHE A 130 -7.67 3.26 23.23
N PRO A 131 -8.56 2.93 24.19
CA PRO A 131 -9.99 2.82 23.91
C PRO A 131 -10.51 4.15 23.41
N THR A 132 -10.71 4.23 22.10
CA THR A 132 -11.25 5.43 21.48
C THR A 132 -12.77 5.46 21.63
N ARG A 133 -13.45 4.32 21.77
CA ARG A 133 -14.91 4.29 21.84
C ARG A 133 -15.51 4.14 23.23
N ASP A 134 -14.80 3.56 24.20
CA ASP A 134 -15.38 3.33 25.52
C ASP A 134 -14.31 3.17 26.62
N LEU A 135 -14.00 4.28 27.30
CA LEU A 135 -13.17 4.29 28.51
C LEU A 135 -13.79 3.48 29.66
N HIS A 136 -15.07 3.16 29.58
CA HIS A 136 -15.81 2.35 30.56
C HIS A 136 -15.92 0.87 30.17
N SER A 137 -15.41 0.47 29.00
CA SER A 137 -15.39 -0.94 28.60
C SER A 137 -14.63 -1.77 29.63
N GLN A 138 -15.14 -2.97 29.93
CA GLN A 138 -14.54 -3.86 30.94
C GLN A 138 -13.07 -4.20 30.63
N ASP A 139 -12.72 -4.26 29.33
CA ASP A 139 -11.35 -4.49 28.89
C ASP A 139 -10.44 -3.30 29.23
N ALA A 140 -10.86 -2.06 28.95
CA ALA A 140 -10.11 -0.85 29.33
C ALA A 140 -9.90 -0.77 30.85
N ASN A 141 -10.94 -1.11 31.63
CA ASN A 141 -10.89 -1.10 33.10
C ASN A 141 -9.83 -2.07 33.64
N SER A 142 -9.66 -3.23 32.99
CA SER A 142 -8.71 -4.26 33.42
C SER A 142 -7.24 -3.88 33.25
N TYR A 143 -6.91 -3.01 32.27
CA TYR A 143 -5.52 -2.65 31.95
C TYR A 143 -5.08 -1.32 32.55
N PHE A 144 -5.95 -0.31 32.57
CA PHE A 144 -5.57 1.07 32.90
C PHE A 144 -6.04 1.56 34.29
N GLY A 145 -6.79 0.75 35.04
CA GLY A 145 -7.32 1.19 36.34
C GLY A 145 -8.25 2.39 36.19
N SER A 146 -9.13 2.33 35.18
CA SER A 146 -10.01 3.42 34.70
C SER A 146 -10.74 4.19 35.81
N ASP A 147 -11.18 3.54 36.89
CA ASP A 147 -11.89 4.21 37.99
C ASP A 147 -11.08 5.35 38.62
N ARG A 148 -9.75 5.21 38.74
CA ARG A 148 -8.88 6.25 39.29
C ARG A 148 -8.69 7.39 38.30
N LEU A 149 -8.45 7.05 37.04
CA LEU A 149 -8.30 8.03 35.97
C LEU A 149 -9.60 8.84 35.81
N ASP A 150 -10.74 8.18 35.73
CA ASP A 150 -12.07 8.81 35.65
C ASP A 150 -12.35 9.72 36.85
N SER A 151 -12.10 9.22 38.08
CA SER A 151 -12.23 10.05 39.28
C SER A 151 -11.29 11.26 39.26
N TYR A 152 -10.06 11.09 38.78
CA TYR A 152 -9.10 12.19 38.67
C TYR A 152 -9.54 13.21 37.61
N LEU A 153 -9.96 12.77 36.43
CA LEU A 153 -10.43 13.63 35.34
C LEU A 153 -11.62 14.49 35.78
N LYS A 154 -12.59 13.89 36.49
CA LYS A 154 -13.74 14.61 37.06
C LYS A 154 -13.35 15.60 38.16
N THR A 155 -12.49 15.18 39.10
CA THR A 155 -12.12 16.03 40.25
C THR A 155 -11.16 17.16 39.89
N SER A 156 -10.32 16.97 38.88
CA SER A 156 -9.39 17.99 38.37
C SER A 156 -10.03 18.97 37.37
N GLY A 157 -11.26 18.69 36.91
CA GLY A 157 -11.91 19.46 35.83
C GLY A 157 -11.35 19.19 34.43
N LEU A 158 -10.47 18.19 34.28
CA LEU A 158 -9.93 17.80 32.97
C LEU A 158 -10.98 17.11 32.10
N ASP A 159 -11.97 16.43 32.69
CA ASP A 159 -13.08 15.84 31.93
C ASP A 159 -13.83 16.91 31.12
N ASP A 160 -14.24 18.00 31.78
CA ASP A 160 -14.90 19.14 31.14
C ASP A 160 -13.97 19.80 30.11
N LYS A 161 -12.68 19.95 30.43
CA LYS A 161 -11.68 20.50 29.50
C LYS A 161 -11.64 19.71 28.19
N TYR A 162 -11.47 18.39 28.25
CA TYR A 162 -11.35 17.57 27.05
C TYR A 162 -12.67 17.50 26.28
N ARG A 163 -13.83 17.41 26.97
CA ARG A 163 -15.15 17.48 26.30
C ARG A 163 -15.35 18.81 25.57
N ASN A 164 -14.93 19.93 26.17
CA ASN A 164 -15.02 21.24 25.53
C ASN A 164 -14.03 21.41 24.36
N MET A 165 -12.90 20.70 24.37
CA MET A 165 -11.92 20.73 23.26
C MET A 165 -12.42 20.02 22.00
N VAL A 166 -13.28 19.02 22.15
CA VAL A 166 -13.88 18.27 21.02
C VAL A 166 -14.88 19.10 20.22
N GLY A 167 -15.42 20.17 20.81
CA GLY A 167 -16.43 21.03 20.19
C GLY A 167 -17.78 20.34 20.02
N VAL A 168 -18.73 21.01 19.37
CA VAL A 168 -20.03 20.44 19.03
C VAL A 168 -19.86 19.54 17.80
N VAL A 169 -19.64 18.25 18.02
CA VAL A 169 -19.61 17.24 16.94
C VAL A 169 -21.03 16.72 16.74
N TYR A 170 -21.48 16.66 15.48
CA TYR A 170 -22.84 16.23 15.10
C TYR A 170 -23.17 14.79 15.48
N ASP A 171 -22.14 13.94 15.60
CA ASP A 171 -22.28 12.54 15.97
C ASP A 171 -21.71 12.34 17.38
N GLU A 172 -22.62 12.07 18.33
CA GLU A 172 -22.26 11.74 19.73
C GLU A 172 -21.29 10.54 19.78
N SER A 173 -21.35 9.60 18.83
CA SER A 173 -20.44 8.45 18.79
C SER A 173 -19.00 8.81 18.42
N TYR A 174 -18.80 9.97 17.78
CA TYR A 174 -17.46 10.54 17.50
C TYR A 174 -16.92 11.38 18.65
N GLN A 175 -17.77 11.85 19.57
CA GLN A 175 -17.31 12.69 20.68
C GLN A 175 -16.40 11.91 21.64
N ASP A 176 -16.76 10.68 21.98
CA ASP A 176 -15.94 9.82 22.84
C ASP A 176 -14.60 9.47 22.16
N TYR A 177 -14.61 9.28 20.83
CA TYR A 177 -13.40 9.09 20.02
C TYR A 177 -12.45 10.27 20.15
N LEU A 178 -12.94 11.48 19.92
CA LEU A 178 -12.12 12.70 19.96
C LEU A 178 -11.70 13.03 21.40
N TYR A 179 -12.53 12.75 22.40
CA TYR A 179 -12.20 12.86 23.81
C TYR A 179 -11.03 11.94 24.17
N GLY A 180 -11.14 10.65 23.83
CA GLY A 180 -10.10 9.66 24.08
C GLY A 180 -8.79 10.03 23.40
N LEU A 181 -8.88 10.61 22.21
CA LEU A 181 -7.73 11.10 21.45
C LEU A 181 -7.07 12.34 22.10
N ALA A 182 -7.85 13.30 22.59
CA ALA A 182 -7.33 14.47 23.31
C ALA A 182 -6.65 14.07 24.63
N LEU A 183 -7.27 13.18 25.41
CA LEU A 183 -6.70 12.62 26.63
C LEU A 183 -5.39 11.88 26.35
N ARG A 184 -5.39 11.03 25.32
CA ARG A 184 -4.20 10.28 24.88
C ARG A 184 -3.05 11.24 24.58
N GLN A 185 -3.29 12.31 23.85
CA GLN A 185 -2.27 13.30 23.50
C GLN A 185 -1.69 14.00 24.73
N ASP A 186 -2.53 14.39 25.70
CA ASP A 186 -2.05 15.05 26.92
C ASP A 186 -1.20 14.08 27.77
N ILE A 187 -1.56 12.79 27.82
CA ILE A 187 -0.74 11.76 28.45
C ILE A 187 0.60 11.61 27.71
N GLU A 188 0.58 11.54 26.37
CA GLU A 188 1.77 11.45 25.51
C GLU A 188 2.74 12.60 25.76
N ARG A 189 2.23 13.83 25.85
CA ARG A 189 2.97 15.05 26.13
C ARG A 189 3.65 15.02 27.49
N GLN A 190 2.85 14.77 28.53
CA GLN A 190 3.35 14.75 29.90
C GLN A 190 4.35 13.62 30.09
N LEU A 191 4.11 12.45 29.48
CA LEU A 191 5.04 11.33 29.51
C LEU A 191 6.34 11.69 28.77
N GLY A 192 6.25 12.39 27.64
CA GLY A 192 7.38 12.90 26.87
C GLY A 192 8.30 13.75 27.73
N TRP A 193 7.73 14.73 28.44
CA TRP A 193 8.49 15.56 29.38
C TRP A 193 9.03 14.76 30.57
N ALA A 194 8.20 13.90 31.18
CA ALA A 194 8.58 13.14 32.37
C ALA A 194 9.79 12.25 32.14
N LEU A 195 9.89 11.64 30.96
CA LEU A 195 10.97 10.74 30.57
C LEU A 195 12.13 11.45 29.86
N CYS A 196 11.98 12.73 29.55
CA CYS A 196 13.03 13.52 28.92
C CYS A 196 14.20 13.72 29.89
N LEU A 197 15.39 13.30 29.46
CA LEU A 197 16.66 13.59 30.13
C LEU A 197 17.45 14.59 29.28
N PRO A 198 17.32 15.91 29.52
CA PRO A 198 17.80 16.93 28.59
C PRO A 198 19.29 16.80 28.23
N LYS A 199 20.12 16.39 29.18
CA LYS A 199 21.58 16.32 29.00
C LYS A 199 22.07 15.19 28.09
N THR A 200 21.20 14.22 27.80
CA THR A 200 21.58 12.98 27.13
C THR A 200 20.71 12.63 25.94
N VAL A 201 19.53 13.24 25.82
CA VAL A 201 18.63 13.03 24.70
C VAL A 201 19.27 13.49 23.39
N GLN A 202 19.18 12.66 22.36
CA GLN A 202 19.65 12.94 21.00
C GLN A 202 18.49 13.15 20.04
N ASP A 203 17.39 12.45 20.26
CA ASP A 203 16.17 12.49 19.47
C ASP A 203 14.99 12.85 20.37
N LEU A 204 14.17 13.82 19.98
CA LEU A 204 13.09 14.30 20.81
C LEU A 204 11.86 14.66 19.98
N THR A 205 10.72 14.02 20.27
CA THR A 205 9.42 14.44 19.75
C THR A 205 8.75 15.40 20.73
N ILE A 206 8.37 16.60 20.27
CA ILE A 206 7.78 17.66 21.08
C ILE A 206 6.43 18.05 20.51
N SER A 207 5.41 18.12 21.36
CA SER A 207 4.17 18.79 20.98
C SER A 207 4.40 20.30 20.84
N VAL A 208 3.86 20.92 19.79
CA VAL A 208 4.03 22.36 19.55
C VAL A 208 3.60 23.23 20.75
N THR A 209 2.63 22.79 21.56
CA THR A 209 2.22 23.52 22.76
C THR A 209 3.19 23.44 23.93
N ASP A 210 4.03 22.40 23.98
CA ASP A 210 5.03 22.25 25.03
C ASP A 210 6.36 22.95 24.70
N CYS A 211 6.55 23.45 23.48
CA CYS A 211 7.80 24.07 23.04
C CYS A 211 8.35 25.13 24.02
N GLN A 212 7.49 25.88 24.72
CA GLN A 212 7.93 26.86 25.72
C GLN A 212 8.70 26.21 26.88
N GLN A 213 8.21 25.07 27.38
CA GLN A 213 8.84 24.36 28.48
C GLN A 213 10.24 23.84 28.11
N TYR A 214 10.39 23.36 26.87
CA TYR A 214 11.68 22.93 26.33
C TYR A 214 12.60 24.13 26.06
N LEU A 215 12.07 25.25 25.58
CA LEU A 215 12.81 26.49 25.35
C LEU A 215 13.39 27.04 26.66
N ASP A 216 12.61 27.04 27.74
CA ASP A 216 13.07 27.46 29.08
C ASP A 216 14.25 26.61 29.59
N ASN A 217 14.43 25.40 29.05
CA ASN A 217 15.47 24.45 29.45
C ASN A 217 16.50 24.18 28.34
N VAL A 218 16.51 24.96 27.26
CA VAL A 218 17.29 24.72 26.03
C VAL A 218 18.80 24.53 26.29
N GLU A 219 19.36 25.20 27.30
CA GLU A 219 20.77 25.07 27.68
C GLU A 219 21.18 23.65 28.10
N GLN A 220 20.22 22.85 28.56
CA GLN A 220 20.46 21.50 29.02
C GLN A 220 20.60 20.49 27.87
N PHE A 221 20.06 20.80 26.68
CA PHE A 221 19.96 19.91 25.51
C PHE A 221 21.24 19.84 24.65
N LYS A 222 22.39 19.60 25.28
CA LYS A 222 23.73 19.65 24.63
C LYS A 222 23.98 18.55 23.60
N THR A 223 23.21 17.46 23.64
CA THR A 223 23.37 16.30 22.76
C THR A 223 22.24 16.17 21.75
N LEU A 224 21.24 17.05 21.81
CA LEU A 224 20.03 16.96 21.00
C LEU A 224 20.35 17.25 19.53
N ALA A 225 20.31 16.19 18.73
CA ALA A 225 20.66 16.19 17.31
C ALA A 225 19.43 16.19 16.39
N HIS A 226 18.29 15.71 16.86
CA HIS A 226 17.07 15.56 16.07
C HIS A 226 15.86 16.00 16.88
N ILE A 227 15.02 16.87 16.31
CA ILE A 227 13.76 17.28 16.92
C ILE A 227 12.62 17.00 15.94
N GLN A 228 11.55 16.42 16.43
CA GLN A 228 10.32 16.18 15.68
C GLN A 228 9.17 16.92 16.37
N PHE A 229 8.52 17.84 15.68
CA PHE A 229 7.36 18.54 16.21
C PHE A 229 6.08 17.84 15.78
N THR A 230 5.12 17.80 16.69
CA THR A 230 3.81 17.21 16.42
C THR A 230 2.71 18.16 16.85
N PHE A 231 1.65 18.23 16.07
CA PHE A 231 0.50 19.08 16.39
C PHE A 231 -0.43 18.40 17.38
N ASP A 232 -0.92 19.18 18.32
CA ASP A 232 -2.02 18.76 19.19
C ASP A 232 -3.34 18.82 18.42
N ASN A 233 -4.21 17.83 18.63
CA ASN A 233 -5.51 17.78 17.97
C ASN A 233 -6.45 18.88 18.42
N GLN A 234 -6.13 19.57 19.52
CA GLN A 234 -6.85 20.78 19.92
C GLN A 234 -6.75 21.90 18.87
N PHE A 235 -5.80 21.79 17.94
CA PHE A 235 -5.69 22.68 16.80
C PHE A 235 -6.21 22.07 15.50
N GLN A 236 -6.59 20.80 15.46
CA GLN A 236 -7.24 20.21 14.30
C GLN A 236 -8.71 20.63 14.33
N PHE A 237 -9.09 21.60 13.48
CA PHE A 237 -10.48 21.97 13.33
C PHE A 237 -11.16 20.89 12.49
N ASN A 238 -12.14 20.21 13.07
CA ASN A 238 -12.87 19.16 12.37
C ASN A 238 -13.74 19.84 11.30
N ARG A 239 -13.39 19.69 10.02
CA ARG A 239 -14.15 20.25 8.88
C ARG A 239 -15.53 19.62 8.68
N PHE A 240 -15.97 18.73 9.57
CA PHE A 240 -17.37 18.30 9.66
C PHE A 240 -18.34 19.39 10.14
N THR A 241 -17.94 20.66 10.08
CA THR A 241 -18.83 21.79 10.25
C THR A 241 -19.90 21.79 9.17
N PRO A 242 -21.12 22.29 9.46
CA PRO A 242 -22.17 22.43 8.46
C PRO A 242 -21.71 23.35 7.32
N ASP A 243 -22.44 23.37 6.21
CA ASP A 243 -22.10 24.16 5.00
C ASP A 243 -21.80 25.65 5.27
N GLU A 244 -22.20 26.20 6.43
CA GLU A 244 -21.83 27.55 6.88
C GLU A 244 -21.43 27.59 8.38
N PRO A 245 -20.18 27.97 8.73
CA PRO A 245 -19.77 28.14 10.13
C PRO A 245 -20.49 29.32 10.78
N THR A 246 -20.91 29.18 12.05
CA THR A 246 -21.52 30.31 12.77
C THR A 246 -20.49 31.41 13.05
N PRO A 247 -20.92 32.66 13.35
CA PRO A 247 -19.99 33.71 13.76
C PRO A 247 -19.17 33.36 15.01
N GLU A 248 -19.74 32.56 15.92
CA GLU A 248 -19.05 32.06 17.11
C GLU A 248 -17.98 31.03 16.74
N ASP A 249 -18.29 30.10 15.82
CA ASP A 249 -17.31 29.13 15.29
C ASP A 249 -16.15 29.84 14.59
N THR A 250 -16.47 30.84 13.76
CA THR A 250 -15.46 31.65 13.05
C THR A 250 -14.57 32.42 14.04
N ALA A 251 -15.16 33.01 15.09
CA ALA A 251 -14.39 33.73 16.11
C ALA A 251 -13.49 32.79 16.91
N ARG A 252 -13.99 31.59 17.24
CA ARG A 252 -13.23 30.54 17.93
C ARG A 252 -12.10 30.00 17.06
N GLU A 253 -12.35 29.77 15.78
CA GLU A 253 -11.34 29.36 14.80
C GLU A 253 -10.23 30.41 14.69
N GLN A 254 -10.58 31.69 14.61
CA GLN A 254 -9.60 32.79 14.59
C GLN A 254 -8.79 32.88 15.88
N GLU A 255 -9.38 32.58 17.04
CA GLU A 255 -8.66 32.50 18.31
C GLU A 255 -7.68 31.33 18.34
N LEU A 256 -8.15 30.12 18.00
CA LEU A 256 -7.31 28.93 17.89
C LEU A 256 -6.18 29.10 16.87
N HIS A 257 -6.46 29.78 15.76
CA HIS A 257 -5.45 30.13 14.77
C HIS A 257 -4.37 31.06 15.36
N ARG A 258 -4.76 32.09 16.13
CA ARG A 258 -3.81 32.98 16.82
C ARG A 258 -2.98 32.24 17.87
N GLU A 259 -3.60 31.37 18.66
CA GLU A 259 -2.88 30.52 19.62
C GLU A 259 -1.89 29.58 18.90
N ARG A 260 -2.34 28.91 17.83
CA ARG A 260 -1.50 28.04 16.99
C ARG A 260 -0.29 28.78 16.45
N VAL A 261 -0.48 29.99 15.91
CA VAL A 261 0.62 30.85 15.46
C VAL A 261 1.61 31.14 16.59
N GLY A 262 1.13 31.47 17.81
CA GLY A 262 2.00 31.68 18.97
C GLY A 262 2.86 30.46 19.34
N HIS A 263 2.28 29.26 19.28
CA HIS A 263 3.01 28.02 19.53
C HIS A 263 4.03 27.70 18.43
N LEU A 264 3.67 27.94 17.16
CA LEU A 264 4.58 27.79 16.02
C LEU A 264 5.76 28.78 16.07
N GLU A 265 5.54 30.01 16.55
CA GLU A 265 6.63 30.95 16.81
C GLU A 265 7.55 30.47 17.93
N THR A 266 6.99 29.88 18.98
CA THR A 266 7.77 29.32 20.10
C THR A 266 8.60 28.11 19.65
N MET A 267 8.05 27.27 18.78
CA MET A 267 8.75 26.16 18.13
C MET A 267 9.96 26.67 17.33
N VAL A 268 9.79 27.71 16.52
CA VAL A 268 10.90 28.33 15.78
C VAL A 268 11.95 28.92 16.72
N ALA A 269 11.52 29.61 17.78
CA ALA A 269 12.40 30.18 18.78
C ALA A 269 13.24 29.10 19.50
N LEU A 270 12.66 27.94 19.81
CA LEU A 270 13.36 26.79 20.38
C LEU A 270 14.51 26.32 19.49
N VAL A 271 14.26 26.08 18.20
CA VAL A 271 15.29 25.64 17.25
C VAL A 271 16.36 26.71 17.05
N GLN A 272 15.96 27.98 16.93
CA GLN A 272 16.88 29.10 16.79
C GLN A 272 17.79 29.24 18.01
N GLU A 273 17.24 29.15 19.22
CA GLU A 273 18.00 29.32 20.46
C GLU A 273 18.91 28.13 20.72
N HIS A 274 18.43 26.91 20.43
CA HIS A 274 19.25 25.70 20.52
C HIS A 274 20.46 25.76 19.58
N THR A 275 20.26 26.08 18.30
CA THR A 275 21.34 26.18 17.31
C THR A 275 22.32 27.32 17.63
N ARG A 276 21.85 28.41 18.27
CA ARG A 276 22.68 29.52 18.77
C ARG A 276 23.60 29.08 19.90
N ILE A 277 23.09 28.34 20.88
CA ILE A 277 23.82 27.90 22.08
C ILE A 277 24.71 26.69 21.75
N HIS A 278 24.14 25.67 21.11
CA HIS A 278 24.75 24.37 20.80
C HIS A 278 25.06 24.26 19.30
N ARG A 279 26.02 25.06 18.84
CA ARG A 279 26.36 25.17 17.40
C ARG A 279 26.66 23.81 16.77
N LYS A 280 25.99 23.51 15.65
CA LYS A 280 26.16 22.29 14.84
C LYS A 280 25.79 20.98 15.56
N VAL A 281 25.15 21.06 16.73
CA VAL A 281 24.66 19.86 17.43
C VAL A 281 23.36 19.38 16.79
N LEU A 282 22.39 20.28 16.65
CA LEU A 282 21.12 19.99 15.98
C LEU A 282 21.33 19.81 14.47
N ARG A 283 20.91 18.65 13.95
CA ARG A 283 21.08 18.21 12.55
C ARG A 283 19.79 18.26 11.78
N THR A 284 18.69 17.81 12.38
CA THR A 284 17.36 17.80 11.75
C THR A 284 16.30 18.40 12.68
N ALA A 285 15.31 19.03 12.08
CA ALA A 285 14.09 19.49 12.73
C ALA A 285 12.94 19.32 11.74
N SER A 286 11.98 18.43 12.05
CA SER A 286 10.80 18.20 11.22
C SER A 286 9.54 18.53 11.99
N CYS A 287 8.47 18.83 11.27
CA CYS A 287 7.15 19.08 11.82
C CYS A 287 6.19 18.14 11.09
N HIS A 288 5.63 17.15 11.78
CA HIS A 288 4.71 16.19 11.18
C HIS A 288 3.28 16.49 11.61
N GLU A 289 2.37 16.43 10.65
CA GLU A 289 0.94 16.40 10.90
C GLU A 289 0.53 14.99 11.31
N THR A 290 -0.03 14.86 12.52
CA THR A 290 -0.26 13.54 13.14
C THR A 290 -1.67 13.03 12.91
N TYR A 291 -2.04 12.80 11.64
CA TYR A 291 -3.31 12.23 11.17
C TYR A 291 -4.44 13.23 10.91
N VAL A 292 -5.04 13.14 9.71
CA VAL A 292 -6.44 12.72 9.40
C VAL A 292 -6.96 13.44 8.14
N TRP A 293 -6.39 14.57 7.70
CA TRP A 293 -6.97 15.32 6.58
C TRP A 293 -5.90 15.75 5.56
N GLU A 294 -5.34 14.77 4.85
CA GLU A 294 -4.41 14.96 3.71
C GLU A 294 -4.95 15.92 2.64
N GLN A 295 -6.26 16.23 2.65
CA GLN A 295 -6.91 17.11 1.68
C GLN A 295 -6.93 18.60 2.07
N SER A 296 -6.46 18.98 3.26
CA SER A 296 -6.32 20.41 3.59
C SER A 296 -4.88 20.85 3.51
N GLU A 297 -4.43 21.20 2.31
CA GLU A 297 -3.24 22.04 2.12
C GLU A 297 -3.35 23.27 3.04
N HIS A 298 -2.65 23.26 4.16
CA HIS A 298 -2.54 24.43 5.03
C HIS A 298 -1.20 25.11 4.73
N PRO A 299 -1.15 26.10 3.80
CA PRO A 299 0.09 26.78 3.37
C PRO A 299 0.83 27.50 4.50
N VAL A 300 0.20 27.61 5.67
CA VAL A 300 0.82 28.15 6.88
C VAL A 300 1.97 27.25 7.37
N TYR A 301 1.86 25.91 7.23
CA TYR A 301 2.82 24.97 7.81
C TYR A 301 4.17 24.96 7.09
N ASP A 302 4.15 24.93 5.75
CA ASP A 302 5.36 24.93 4.93
C ASP A 302 6.23 26.16 5.23
N GLY A 303 5.58 27.30 5.49
CA GLY A 303 6.25 28.53 5.90
C GLY A 303 7.04 28.37 7.21
N TYR A 304 6.49 27.67 8.21
CA TYR A 304 7.19 27.43 9.48
C TYR A 304 8.26 26.34 9.36
N GLN A 305 8.00 25.25 8.61
CA GLN A 305 9.01 24.22 8.39
C GLN A 305 10.25 24.82 7.70
N LEU A 306 10.08 25.61 6.65
CA LEU A 306 11.18 26.34 6.01
C LEU A 306 11.90 27.30 6.97
N ARG A 307 11.19 27.92 7.93
CA ARG A 307 11.82 28.76 8.95
C ARG A 307 12.66 27.96 9.94
N LEU A 308 12.20 26.78 10.38
CA LEU A 308 12.98 25.90 11.25
C LEU A 308 14.29 25.50 10.56
N LEU A 309 14.18 25.03 9.33
CA LEU A 309 15.30 24.50 8.56
C LEU A 309 16.37 25.57 8.23
N LYS A 310 15.99 26.86 8.15
CA LYS A 310 16.95 27.97 7.99
C LYS A 310 17.97 28.10 9.14
N PHE A 311 17.66 27.56 10.32
CA PHE A 311 18.58 27.59 11.46
C PHE A 311 19.48 26.35 11.53
N LEU A 312 19.18 25.31 10.75
CA LEU A 312 19.94 24.08 10.74
C LEU A 312 21.20 24.20 9.86
N PRO A 313 22.27 23.43 10.16
CA PRO A 313 23.40 23.33 9.25
C PRO A 313 23.00 22.66 7.92
N PRO A 314 23.77 22.86 6.84
CA PRO A 314 23.61 22.07 5.61
C PRO A 314 23.75 20.57 5.90
N LEU A 315 23.14 19.74 5.06
CA LEU A 315 23.25 18.28 5.18
C LEU A 315 24.70 17.83 4.93
N TYR A 316 25.24 17.05 5.87
CA TYR A 316 26.62 16.55 5.78
C TYR A 316 26.64 15.14 5.20
N ASN A 317 27.14 15.01 3.97
CA ASN A 317 27.24 13.75 3.22
C ASN A 317 25.94 12.91 3.27
N PRO A 318 24.78 13.50 2.90
CA PRO A 318 23.53 12.74 2.88
C PRO A 318 23.63 11.58 1.90
N THR A 319 23.19 10.40 2.33
CA THR A 319 23.04 9.22 1.46
C THR A 319 21.63 9.11 0.88
N VAL A 320 20.65 9.73 1.54
CA VAL A 320 19.24 9.78 1.14
C VAL A 320 18.77 11.23 1.14
N LEU A 321 18.04 11.64 0.11
CA LEU A 321 17.23 12.85 0.08
C LEU A 321 15.75 12.44 0.01
N ASP A 322 15.10 12.44 1.16
CA ASP A 322 13.66 12.19 1.35
C ASP A 322 12.88 13.50 1.57
N GLY A 323 11.58 13.43 1.83
CA GLY A 323 10.77 14.64 2.01
C GLY A 323 11.26 15.59 3.11
N ASP A 324 11.75 15.05 4.23
CA ASP A 324 12.26 15.85 5.34
C ASP A 324 13.61 16.51 5.01
N SER A 325 14.54 15.75 4.44
CA SER A 325 15.89 16.22 4.12
C SER A 325 15.94 17.07 2.85
N MET A 326 15.02 16.86 1.90
CA MET A 326 14.93 17.64 0.67
C MET A 326 14.71 19.12 0.96
N LEU A 327 13.80 19.45 1.89
CA LEU A 327 13.53 20.83 2.29
C LEU A 327 14.80 21.50 2.86
N GLN A 328 15.58 20.78 3.67
CA GLN A 328 16.82 21.29 4.26
C GLN A 328 17.90 21.49 3.19
N PHE A 329 17.99 20.56 2.23
CA PHE A 329 18.86 20.67 1.07
C PHE A 329 18.51 21.91 0.23
N CYS A 330 17.23 22.14 -0.08
CA CYS A 330 16.80 23.25 -0.92
C CYS A 330 17.15 24.63 -0.36
N LEU A 331 17.35 24.75 0.95
CA LEU A 331 17.80 25.99 1.59
C LEU A 331 19.31 26.24 1.44
N ASN A 332 20.10 25.17 1.27
CA ASN A 332 21.57 25.24 1.18
C ASN A 332 22.11 24.27 0.11
N PRO A 333 21.68 24.42 -1.17
CA PRO A 333 22.03 23.44 -2.19
C PRO A 333 23.52 23.42 -2.48
N GLU A 334 24.17 24.59 -2.52
CA GLU A 334 25.61 24.72 -2.80
C GLU A 334 26.49 24.16 -1.67
N ASP A 335 26.07 24.31 -0.42
CA ASP A 335 26.84 23.86 0.75
C ASP A 335 26.66 22.37 1.06
N THR A 336 25.60 21.76 0.52
CA THR A 336 25.30 20.33 0.71
C THR A 336 26.15 19.48 -0.24
N ASN A 337 26.89 18.51 0.30
CA ASN A 337 27.69 17.61 -0.52
C ASN A 337 26.85 16.45 -1.09
N LEU A 338 26.31 16.65 -2.29
CA LEU A 338 25.47 15.68 -3.00
C LEU A 338 26.24 14.45 -3.54
N GLY A 339 27.57 14.44 -3.50
CA GLY A 339 28.38 13.34 -4.03
C GLY A 339 28.14 11.99 -3.34
N PHE A 340 27.50 11.99 -2.16
CA PHE A 340 27.18 10.81 -1.38
C PHE A 340 25.72 10.33 -1.52
N VAL A 341 24.87 11.08 -2.22
CA VAL A 341 23.45 10.76 -2.33
C VAL A 341 23.27 9.53 -3.22
N GLU A 342 22.77 8.45 -2.64
CA GLU A 342 22.47 7.18 -3.31
C GLU A 342 20.99 7.04 -3.64
N ARG A 343 20.12 7.70 -2.86
CA ARG A 343 18.66 7.61 -3.00
C ARG A 343 18.00 8.98 -2.94
N ILE A 344 17.06 9.23 -3.85
CA ILE A 344 16.15 10.38 -3.78
C ILE A 344 14.73 9.83 -3.71
N TYR A 345 13.95 10.26 -2.72
CA TYR A 345 12.57 9.85 -2.52
C TYR A 345 11.70 11.08 -2.23
N VAL A 346 10.97 11.54 -3.24
CA VAL A 346 9.98 12.60 -3.10
C VAL A 346 8.62 11.94 -3.27
N ASP A 347 7.82 11.97 -2.21
CA ASP A 347 6.41 11.58 -2.32
C ASP A 347 5.58 12.75 -2.89
N GLY A 348 4.40 12.44 -3.41
CA GLY A 348 3.53 13.42 -4.07
C GLY A 348 3.13 14.61 -3.19
N SER A 349 3.29 14.54 -1.86
CA SER A 349 2.94 15.66 -0.96
C SER A 349 3.82 16.89 -1.14
N LEU A 350 5.03 16.72 -1.66
CA LEU A 350 5.97 17.80 -1.93
C LEU A 350 5.97 18.25 -3.40
N GLY A 351 5.28 17.50 -4.27
CA GLY A 351 5.30 17.66 -5.73
C GLY A 351 4.88 19.05 -6.18
N ASP A 352 3.87 19.64 -5.54
CA ASP A 352 3.29 20.94 -5.96
C ASP A 352 4.23 22.13 -5.77
N ASN A 353 5.32 21.96 -5.03
CA ASN A 353 6.23 23.05 -4.79
C ASN A 353 7.32 23.08 -5.86
N LYS A 354 6.97 23.64 -7.01
CA LYS A 354 7.84 23.90 -8.18
C LYS A 354 9.25 24.40 -7.82
N VAL A 355 9.38 25.19 -6.75
CA VAL A 355 10.68 25.70 -6.29
C VAL A 355 11.64 24.55 -5.94
N PHE A 356 11.15 23.45 -5.38
CA PHE A 356 11.99 22.28 -5.06
C PHE A 356 12.48 21.58 -6.31
N LEU A 357 11.61 21.37 -7.31
CA LEU A 357 12.01 20.76 -8.57
C LEU A 357 13.02 21.63 -9.32
N ASP A 358 12.90 22.96 -9.26
CA ASP A 358 13.88 23.88 -9.85
C ASP A 358 15.27 23.76 -9.16
N VAL A 359 15.31 23.67 -7.84
CA VAL A 359 16.58 23.49 -7.09
C VAL A 359 17.17 22.10 -7.30
N LEU A 360 16.31 21.07 -7.33
CA LEU A 360 16.72 19.70 -7.55
C LEU A 360 17.25 19.49 -8.96
N SER A 361 16.53 19.95 -10.00
CA SER A 361 16.92 19.83 -11.41
C SER A 361 18.32 20.40 -11.66
N SER A 362 18.59 21.59 -11.13
CA SER A 362 19.90 22.25 -11.26
C SER A 362 21.01 21.52 -10.48
N SER A 363 20.67 20.66 -9.52
CA SER A 363 21.63 20.00 -8.63
C SER A 363 21.80 18.49 -8.87
N LEU A 364 20.89 17.82 -9.58
CA LEU A 364 20.92 16.37 -9.82
C LEU A 364 22.25 15.88 -10.42
N HIS A 365 22.87 16.70 -11.29
CA HIS A 365 24.17 16.41 -11.89
C HIS A 365 25.32 16.29 -10.87
N ARG A 366 25.13 16.68 -9.60
CA ARG A 366 26.11 16.54 -8.51
C ARG A 366 25.95 15.21 -7.74
N CYS A 367 24.82 14.51 -7.90
CA CYS A 367 24.52 13.24 -7.23
C CYS A 367 25.22 12.05 -7.90
N ARG A 368 26.55 11.94 -7.72
CA ARG A 368 27.38 10.95 -8.44
C ARG A 368 27.28 9.52 -7.93
N ALA A 369 26.75 9.34 -6.72
CA ALA A 369 26.49 8.02 -6.13
C ALA A 369 25.04 7.55 -6.34
N LEU A 370 24.20 8.31 -7.06
CA LEU A 370 22.77 8.04 -7.17
C LEU A 370 22.49 6.70 -7.87
N ARG A 371 21.70 5.87 -7.19
CA ARG A 371 21.25 4.56 -7.68
C ARG A 371 19.73 4.42 -7.75
N HIS A 372 19.02 5.09 -6.84
CA HIS A 372 17.57 5.01 -6.76
C HIS A 372 16.94 6.38 -6.79
N ILE A 373 15.92 6.57 -7.61
CA ILE A 373 15.20 7.83 -7.73
C ILE A 373 13.69 7.57 -7.71
N ASN A 374 12.98 8.25 -6.81
CA ASN A 374 11.53 8.32 -6.79
C ASN A 374 11.14 9.80 -6.81
N LEU A 375 10.51 10.27 -7.88
CA LEU A 375 10.16 11.68 -8.07
C LEU A 375 8.74 11.83 -8.59
N ASP A 376 8.12 12.94 -8.22
CA ASP A 376 6.99 13.48 -8.96
C ASP A 376 7.52 14.36 -10.10
N LEU A 377 7.20 14.00 -11.34
CA LEU A 377 7.61 14.71 -12.53
C LEU A 377 6.58 15.78 -12.84
N GLN A 378 6.93 17.04 -12.59
CA GLN A 378 6.16 18.19 -13.00
C GLN A 378 7.00 19.11 -13.90
N GLY A 379 6.44 19.59 -15.01
CA GLY A 379 7.01 20.66 -15.83
C GLY A 379 8.02 20.24 -16.90
N ASP A 380 9.17 20.93 -16.95
CA ASP A 380 10.21 20.75 -17.99
C ASP A 380 11.05 19.48 -17.75
N ASP A 381 11.74 19.01 -18.79
CA ASP A 381 12.54 17.78 -18.76
C ASP A 381 13.78 17.90 -17.85
N LEU A 382 13.72 17.22 -16.70
CA LEU A 382 14.74 17.21 -15.65
C LEU A 382 16.04 16.49 -16.03
N PHE A 383 16.03 15.71 -17.12
CA PHE A 383 17.11 14.76 -17.46
C PHE A 383 17.90 15.13 -18.72
N LEU A 384 17.58 16.26 -19.38
CA LEU A 384 18.33 16.73 -20.56
C LEU A 384 19.84 16.84 -20.31
N TRP A 385 20.25 17.34 -19.14
CA TRP A 385 21.67 17.43 -18.79
C TRP A 385 22.37 16.06 -18.80
N ALA A 386 21.66 14.99 -18.43
CA ALA A 386 22.21 13.64 -18.35
C ALA A 386 22.32 13.01 -19.75
N VAL A 387 21.38 13.33 -20.65
CA VAL A 387 21.46 12.97 -22.07
C VAL A 387 22.69 13.62 -22.71
N GLU A 388 22.91 14.91 -22.49
CA GLU A 388 24.10 15.62 -22.99
C GLU A 388 25.40 15.03 -22.43
N GLU A 389 25.42 14.72 -21.12
CA GLU A 389 26.58 14.10 -20.48
C GLU A 389 26.88 12.71 -21.07
N ARG A 390 25.85 11.91 -21.35
CA ARG A 390 25.97 10.60 -22.01
C ARG A 390 26.53 10.72 -23.42
N GLN A 391 25.98 11.63 -24.21
CA GLN A 391 26.44 11.87 -25.58
C GLN A 391 27.91 12.30 -25.60
N GLU A 392 28.33 13.15 -24.66
CA GLU A 392 29.72 13.57 -24.53
C GLU A 392 30.64 12.40 -24.14
N HIS A 393 30.21 11.59 -23.17
CA HIS A 393 30.93 10.39 -22.76
C HIS A 393 31.14 9.42 -23.94
N ASP A 394 30.10 9.17 -24.72
CA ASP A 394 30.16 8.27 -25.88
C ASP A 394 31.00 8.86 -27.01
N ARG A 395 30.94 10.20 -27.22
CA ARG A 395 31.82 10.92 -28.16
C ARG A 395 33.29 10.77 -27.79
N GLN A 396 33.65 10.93 -26.50
CA GLN A 396 35.02 10.74 -26.02
C GLN A 396 35.49 9.30 -26.23
N ARG A 397 34.65 8.31 -25.88
CA ARG A 397 34.94 6.89 -26.07
C ARG A 397 35.15 6.53 -27.55
N ASN A 398 34.30 7.03 -28.45
CA ASN A 398 34.40 6.82 -29.89
C ASN A 398 35.67 7.46 -30.48
N ASN A 399 36.15 8.56 -29.89
CA ASN A 399 37.42 9.19 -30.24
C ASN A 399 38.65 8.51 -29.61
N GLY A 400 38.47 7.41 -28.88
CA GLY A 400 39.53 6.71 -28.16
C GLY A 400 40.07 7.45 -26.92
N GLN A 401 39.34 8.44 -26.41
CA GLN A 401 39.67 9.18 -25.20
C GLN A 401 39.01 8.53 -23.97
N SER A 402 39.69 8.57 -22.82
CA SER A 402 39.08 8.18 -21.54
C SER A 402 38.07 9.23 -21.11
N PRO A 403 36.82 8.84 -20.80
CA PRO A 403 35.81 9.78 -20.34
C PRO A 403 36.27 10.59 -19.12
N THR A 404 36.08 11.91 -19.15
CA THR A 404 36.48 12.80 -18.05
C THR A 404 35.60 12.67 -16.81
N LYS A 405 34.36 12.21 -17.00
CA LYS A 405 33.38 11.97 -15.94
C LYS A 405 32.79 10.58 -16.09
N ALA A 406 32.60 9.89 -14.96
CA ALA A 406 31.82 8.67 -14.92
C ALA A 406 30.33 9.02 -14.97
N LEU A 407 29.57 8.25 -15.76
CA LEU A 407 28.13 8.33 -15.81
C LEU A 407 27.52 7.86 -14.49
N VAL A 408 26.38 8.45 -14.12
CA VAL A 408 25.64 8.09 -12.90
C VAL A 408 24.93 6.74 -13.12
N PRO A 409 25.18 5.73 -12.27
CA PRO A 409 24.62 4.38 -12.46
C PRO A 409 23.25 4.24 -11.79
N ILE A 410 22.21 4.86 -12.35
CA ILE A 410 20.85 4.67 -11.81
C ILE A 410 20.41 3.23 -12.09
N GLU A 411 20.07 2.51 -11.01
CA GLU A 411 19.65 1.12 -11.01
C GLU A 411 18.11 1.01 -10.91
N SER A 412 17.45 1.95 -10.22
CA SER A 412 15.99 1.95 -10.11
C SER A 412 15.41 3.36 -10.18
N ALA A 413 14.33 3.51 -10.93
CA ALA A 413 13.59 4.76 -11.03
C ALA A 413 12.08 4.53 -10.92
N ARG A 414 11.43 5.38 -10.14
CA ARG A 414 9.98 5.48 -10.01
C ARG A 414 9.57 6.93 -10.26
N PHE A 415 8.60 7.13 -11.13
CA PHE A 415 8.05 8.45 -11.42
C PHE A 415 6.56 8.46 -11.15
N GLN A 416 6.11 9.51 -10.48
CA GLN A 416 4.71 9.92 -10.44
C GLN A 416 4.52 11.11 -11.37
N TYR A 417 3.33 11.29 -11.92
CA TYR A 417 3.06 12.43 -12.78
C TYR A 417 1.58 12.81 -12.80
N ASP A 418 1.30 14.08 -13.04
CA ASP A 418 -0.03 14.71 -12.95
C ASP A 418 -0.69 15.00 -14.33
N VAL A 419 0.13 15.10 -15.37
CA VAL A 419 -0.19 15.64 -16.72
C VAL A 419 0.30 14.68 -17.84
N PRO A 420 -0.21 14.72 -19.07
CA PRO A 420 0.00 13.68 -20.10
C PRO A 420 1.29 13.89 -20.92
N ARG A 421 2.03 14.98 -20.70
CA ARG A 421 3.13 15.42 -21.58
C ARG A 421 4.51 14.88 -21.22
N TYR A 422 4.60 13.80 -20.44
CA TYR A 422 5.87 13.30 -19.93
C TYR A 422 6.59 12.26 -20.80
N GLY A 423 5.98 11.81 -21.91
CA GLY A 423 6.65 10.94 -22.88
C GLY A 423 8.09 11.37 -23.20
N PRO A 424 8.35 12.66 -23.56
CA PRO A 424 9.72 13.16 -23.77
C PRO A 424 10.66 13.02 -22.57
N GLN A 425 10.18 13.23 -21.34
CA GLN A 425 11.03 13.10 -20.14
C GLN A 425 11.40 11.65 -19.87
N ILE A 426 10.45 10.73 -20.07
CA ILE A 426 10.69 9.28 -20.00
C ILE A 426 11.79 8.91 -21.02
N GLU A 427 11.69 9.42 -22.25
CA GLU A 427 12.69 9.15 -23.29
C GLU A 427 14.08 9.69 -22.91
N SER A 428 14.17 10.93 -22.43
CA SER A 428 15.44 11.52 -21.99
C SER A 428 16.05 10.73 -20.83
N PHE A 429 15.23 10.30 -19.86
CA PHE A 429 15.68 9.48 -18.75
C PHE A 429 16.25 8.14 -19.23
N ILE A 430 15.51 7.42 -20.08
CA ILE A 430 15.93 6.12 -20.62
C ILE A 430 17.18 6.27 -21.49
N GLN A 431 17.27 7.32 -22.31
CA GLN A 431 18.46 7.59 -23.12
C GLN A 431 19.70 7.85 -22.25
N ALA A 432 19.54 8.54 -21.12
CA ALA A 432 20.64 8.84 -20.21
C ALA A 432 21.09 7.62 -19.39
N PHE A 433 20.14 6.85 -18.84
CA PHE A 433 20.41 5.86 -17.79
C PHE A 433 20.09 4.41 -18.16
N GLY A 434 19.53 4.15 -19.34
CA GLY A 434 19.00 2.83 -19.70
C GLY A 434 20.00 1.67 -19.59
N SER A 435 21.30 1.93 -19.78
CA SER A 435 22.33 0.90 -19.67
C SER A 435 22.62 0.38 -18.24
N SER A 436 22.19 1.11 -17.20
CA SER A 436 22.36 0.70 -15.79
C SER A 436 21.04 0.32 -15.11
N LEU A 437 19.90 0.59 -15.74
CA LEU A 437 18.58 0.46 -15.15
C LEU A 437 18.16 -1.01 -15.01
N HIS A 438 17.73 -1.38 -13.82
CA HIS A 438 17.15 -2.69 -13.47
C HIS A 438 15.64 -2.59 -13.32
N SER A 439 15.14 -1.59 -12.60
CA SER A 439 13.71 -1.40 -12.35
C SER A 439 13.25 -0.01 -12.79
N PHE A 440 12.20 0.05 -13.59
CA PHE A 440 11.60 1.30 -14.06
C PHE A 440 10.09 1.30 -13.82
N ALA A 441 9.60 2.29 -13.11
CA ALA A 441 8.18 2.46 -12.81
C ALA A 441 7.74 3.88 -13.15
N VAL A 442 6.61 4.02 -13.86
CA VAL A 442 5.97 5.31 -14.13
C VAL A 442 4.49 5.16 -13.80
N ASN A 443 3.98 5.99 -12.90
CA ASN A 443 2.59 5.94 -12.44
C ASN A 443 1.94 7.31 -12.61
N GLY A 444 0.85 7.39 -13.36
CA GLY A 444 -0.01 8.56 -13.32
C GLY A 444 -0.59 8.72 -11.91
N GLN A 445 -0.69 9.94 -11.42
CA GLN A 445 -1.46 10.23 -10.21
C GLN A 445 -2.95 10.25 -10.58
N PHE A 446 -3.75 9.59 -9.77
CA PHE A 446 -5.19 9.75 -9.82
C PHE A 446 -5.51 11.09 -9.17
N VAL A 447 -5.52 12.16 -9.97
CA VAL A 447 -6.06 13.43 -9.49
C VAL A 447 -7.57 13.25 -9.45
N ASP A 448 -8.21 13.62 -8.34
CA ASP A 448 -9.67 13.58 -8.10
C ASP A 448 -10.44 14.57 -9.03
N GLN A 449 -9.90 14.81 -10.21
CA GLN A 449 -10.51 15.60 -11.26
C GLN A 449 -11.79 14.88 -11.67
N THR A 450 -12.90 15.53 -11.33
CA THR A 450 -14.25 15.27 -11.80
C THR A 450 -14.23 14.62 -13.20
N PHE A 451 -14.64 13.35 -13.26
CA PHE A 451 -14.71 12.35 -14.34
C PHE A 451 -15.14 12.78 -15.78
N HIS A 452 -14.89 14.02 -16.22
CA HIS A 452 -15.63 14.64 -17.32
C HIS A 452 -14.80 15.41 -18.35
N GLU A 453 -13.50 15.68 -18.14
CA GLU A 453 -12.70 16.27 -19.22
C GLU A 453 -12.12 15.19 -20.15
N PRO A 454 -12.22 15.38 -21.48
CA PRO A 454 -11.85 14.37 -22.46
C PRO A 454 -10.35 14.06 -22.46
N VAL A 455 -10.08 12.77 -22.64
CA VAL A 455 -8.79 12.09 -22.74
C VAL A 455 -7.72 12.95 -23.41
N GLU A 456 -6.61 13.05 -22.69
CA GLU A 456 -5.45 13.82 -23.07
C GLU A 456 -4.65 13.18 -24.23
N GLU A 457 -3.68 13.92 -24.79
CA GLU A 457 -2.73 13.41 -25.79
C GLU A 457 -2.10 12.09 -25.31
N PRO A 458 -1.97 11.05 -26.17
CA PRO A 458 -1.42 9.77 -25.75
C PRO A 458 0.03 9.90 -25.27
N VAL A 459 0.38 9.13 -24.23
CA VAL A 459 1.75 9.04 -23.73
C VAL A 459 2.56 8.17 -24.69
N VAL A 460 3.26 8.82 -25.62
CA VAL A 460 4.11 8.15 -26.61
C VAL A 460 5.55 8.05 -26.07
N CYS A 461 6.07 6.83 -25.94
CA CYS A 461 7.47 6.56 -25.57
C CYS A 461 7.99 5.26 -26.20
N GLY A 462 9.22 4.84 -25.90
CA GLY A 462 9.81 3.60 -26.43
C GLY A 462 10.85 3.79 -27.52
N ARG A 463 11.10 5.01 -27.98
CA ARG A 463 11.95 5.27 -29.15
C ARG A 463 13.41 5.03 -28.80
N GLN A 464 14.02 4.06 -29.49
CA GLN A 464 15.44 3.73 -29.33
C GLN A 464 15.82 3.32 -27.90
N TRP A 465 14.89 2.69 -27.18
CA TRP A 465 15.19 2.12 -25.87
C TRP A 465 16.30 1.09 -25.96
N SER A 466 17.27 1.20 -25.05
CA SER A 466 18.35 0.23 -24.89
C SER A 466 18.49 -0.07 -23.40
N LEU A 467 17.85 -1.17 -22.98
CA LEU A 467 17.60 -1.50 -21.59
C LEU A 467 18.11 -2.93 -21.26
N PRO A 468 19.41 -3.20 -21.49
CA PRO A 468 19.95 -4.56 -21.45
C PRO A 468 19.92 -5.22 -20.06
N LYS A 469 19.75 -4.44 -19.00
CA LYS A 469 19.72 -4.90 -17.60
C LYS A 469 18.33 -4.82 -16.96
N LEU A 470 17.35 -4.24 -17.65
CA LEU A 470 16.04 -4.01 -17.09
C LEU A 470 15.36 -5.36 -16.84
N ASP A 471 15.03 -5.63 -15.58
CA ASP A 471 14.32 -6.81 -15.13
C ASP A 471 12.86 -6.51 -14.76
N GLN A 472 12.53 -5.25 -14.44
CA GLN A 472 11.17 -4.82 -14.15
C GLN A 472 10.80 -3.52 -14.90
N LEU A 473 9.67 -3.57 -15.62
CA LEU A 473 9.03 -2.40 -16.23
C LEU A 473 7.58 -2.29 -15.78
N THR A 474 7.23 -1.14 -15.21
CA THR A 474 5.86 -0.79 -14.79
C THR A 474 5.50 0.57 -15.38
N MET A 475 4.41 0.66 -16.13
CA MET A 475 3.87 1.93 -16.61
C MET A 475 2.36 1.95 -16.47
N ILE A 476 1.83 2.93 -15.75
CA ILE A 476 0.40 3.06 -15.45
C ILE A 476 -0.04 4.47 -15.84
N THR A 477 -1.00 4.60 -16.76
CA THR A 477 -1.49 5.88 -17.26
C THR A 477 -3.02 6.00 -17.12
N TYR A 478 -3.49 6.66 -16.05
CA TYR A 478 -4.93 6.74 -15.76
C TYR A 478 -5.73 7.70 -16.65
N LEU A 479 -5.09 8.70 -17.28
CA LEU A 479 -5.80 9.77 -18.01
C LEU A 479 -5.54 9.78 -19.53
N ALA A 480 -4.58 8.98 -19.98
CA ALA A 480 -4.13 8.98 -21.37
C ALA A 480 -3.76 7.57 -21.85
N PRO A 481 -3.96 7.24 -23.14
CA PRO A 481 -3.48 5.99 -23.71
C PRO A 481 -1.97 5.88 -23.63
N LEU A 482 -1.46 4.69 -23.30
CA LEU A 482 -0.04 4.38 -23.35
C LEU A 482 0.32 3.80 -24.72
N VAL A 483 1.19 4.50 -25.45
CA VAL A 483 1.65 4.09 -26.78
C VAL A 483 3.16 3.87 -26.76
N LEU A 484 3.57 2.60 -26.84
CA LEU A 484 4.98 2.23 -26.99
C LEU A 484 5.39 2.15 -28.47
N ASP A 485 6.63 2.54 -28.76
CA ASP A 485 7.26 2.24 -30.05
C ASP A 485 7.24 0.73 -30.30
N PRO A 486 6.95 0.27 -31.54
CA PRO A 486 6.87 -1.17 -31.84
C PRO A 486 8.12 -1.98 -31.50
N ASN A 487 9.29 -1.34 -31.36
CA ASN A 487 10.54 -1.99 -30.99
C ASN A 487 11.01 -1.68 -29.57
N ALA A 488 10.22 -0.98 -28.75
CA ALA A 488 10.65 -0.52 -27.42
C ALA A 488 11.21 -1.64 -26.53
N LEU A 489 10.64 -2.84 -26.65
CA LEU A 489 11.01 -4.00 -25.83
C LEU A 489 12.10 -4.87 -26.47
N SER A 490 12.53 -4.61 -27.71
CA SER A 490 13.48 -5.47 -28.44
C SER A 490 14.83 -5.62 -27.74
N ASP A 491 15.24 -4.57 -27.02
CA ASP A 491 16.53 -4.48 -26.35
C ASP A 491 16.43 -4.69 -24.83
N CYS A 492 15.43 -5.47 -24.39
CA CYS A 492 15.16 -5.79 -22.98
C CYS A 492 15.32 -7.31 -22.66
N PRO A 493 16.47 -7.96 -22.94
CA PRO A 493 16.63 -9.41 -22.79
C PRO A 493 16.59 -9.91 -21.34
N ALA A 494 16.75 -9.01 -20.36
CA ALA A 494 16.75 -9.34 -18.93
C ALA A 494 15.36 -9.21 -18.27
N LEU A 495 14.35 -8.75 -19.02
CA LEU A 495 13.03 -8.42 -18.50
C LEU A 495 12.32 -9.66 -17.94
N GLN A 496 11.92 -9.58 -16.67
CA GLN A 496 11.20 -10.62 -15.93
C GLN A 496 9.76 -10.22 -15.65
N HIS A 497 9.53 -8.94 -15.34
CA HIS A 497 8.22 -8.41 -14.99
C HIS A 497 7.84 -7.25 -15.91
N LEU A 498 6.72 -7.38 -16.62
CA LEU A 498 6.15 -6.33 -17.46
C LEU A 498 4.72 -6.03 -17.02
N TYR A 499 4.48 -4.82 -16.53
CA TYR A 499 3.16 -4.31 -16.15
C TYR A 499 2.88 -3.01 -16.90
N LEU A 500 1.95 -3.02 -17.85
CA LEU A 500 1.57 -1.83 -18.62
C LEU A 500 0.06 -1.66 -18.54
N GLU A 501 -0.41 -0.51 -18.09
CA GLU A 501 -1.82 -0.22 -17.87
C GLU A 501 -2.16 1.19 -18.34
N ASP A 502 -3.28 1.32 -19.04
CA ASP A 502 -3.96 2.59 -19.19
C ASP A 502 -5.46 2.46 -18.90
N SER A 503 -6.07 3.55 -18.42
CA SER A 503 -7.51 3.60 -18.12
C SER A 503 -8.31 4.10 -19.31
N LEU A 504 -8.15 3.42 -20.45
CA LEU A 504 -9.02 3.68 -21.59
C LEU A 504 -10.41 3.10 -21.34
N ASN A 505 -11.37 3.99 -21.11
CA ASN A 505 -12.78 3.66 -21.21
C ASN A 505 -13.05 3.12 -22.62
N GLY A 506 -13.41 1.84 -22.73
CA GLY A 506 -13.43 1.07 -23.98
C GLY A 506 -14.28 1.62 -25.14
N THR A 507 -15.00 2.73 -24.95
CA THR A 507 -15.70 3.46 -26.02
C THR A 507 -14.78 4.30 -26.91
N GLN A 508 -13.56 4.63 -26.46
CA GLN A 508 -12.60 5.46 -27.18
C GLN A 508 -11.29 4.73 -27.51
N VAL A 509 -11.35 3.41 -27.73
CA VAL A 509 -10.20 2.68 -28.28
C VAL A 509 -9.89 3.28 -29.66
N SER A 510 -8.89 4.17 -29.69
CA SER A 510 -8.42 4.77 -30.93
C SER A 510 -7.89 3.64 -31.82
N THR A 511 -8.44 3.49 -33.02
CA THR A 511 -7.95 2.54 -34.04
C THR A 511 -6.51 2.80 -34.48
N ASN A 512 -5.85 3.83 -33.95
CA ASN A 512 -4.50 4.26 -34.32
C ASN A 512 -3.40 3.74 -33.39
N THR A 513 -3.68 2.87 -32.42
CA THR A 513 -2.62 2.29 -31.57
C THR A 513 -1.72 1.38 -32.44
N PRO A 514 -0.42 1.71 -32.61
CA PRO A 514 0.47 0.89 -33.42
C PRO A 514 0.75 -0.45 -32.74
N SER A 515 0.59 -1.53 -33.49
CA SER A 515 0.93 -2.87 -33.03
C SER A 515 2.43 -3.01 -32.80
N TRP A 516 2.78 -3.73 -31.74
CA TRP A 516 4.16 -4.05 -31.42
C TRP A 516 4.71 -5.06 -32.42
N ASN A 517 6.03 -5.07 -32.59
CA ASN A 517 6.68 -6.18 -33.28
C ASN A 517 6.77 -7.38 -32.34
N ALA A 518 6.85 -8.59 -32.90
CA ALA A 518 7.18 -9.77 -32.11
C ALA A 518 8.56 -9.59 -31.45
N VAL A 519 8.64 -9.79 -30.13
CA VAL A 519 9.88 -9.63 -29.36
C VAL A 519 10.31 -10.95 -28.71
N VAL A 520 11.62 -11.12 -28.53
CA VAL A 520 12.19 -12.27 -27.81
C VAL A 520 12.47 -11.86 -26.36
N LEU A 521 11.62 -12.31 -25.43
CA LEU A 521 11.73 -12.01 -24.00
C LEU A 521 11.92 -13.32 -23.20
N PRO A 522 13.12 -13.92 -23.24
CA PRO A 522 13.32 -15.30 -22.80
C PRO A 522 13.19 -15.50 -21.29
N ARG A 523 13.29 -14.43 -20.50
CA ARG A 523 13.25 -14.44 -19.03
C ARG A 523 11.95 -13.88 -18.46
N LEU A 524 10.99 -13.52 -19.31
CA LEU A 524 9.74 -12.91 -18.88
C LEU A 524 8.94 -13.95 -18.10
N SER A 525 8.76 -13.72 -16.80
CA SER A 525 7.99 -14.60 -15.92
C SER A 525 6.57 -14.06 -15.69
N SER A 526 6.39 -12.74 -15.64
CA SER A 526 5.08 -12.12 -15.43
C SER A 526 4.80 -11.05 -16.49
N LEU A 527 3.64 -11.17 -17.15
CA LEU A 527 3.14 -10.25 -18.17
C LEU A 527 1.73 -9.80 -17.82
N THR A 528 1.56 -8.52 -17.50
CA THR A 528 0.26 -7.91 -17.29
C THR A 528 0.11 -6.69 -18.18
N LEU A 529 -0.80 -6.78 -19.17
CA LEU A 529 -1.14 -5.67 -20.05
C LEU A 529 -2.61 -5.34 -19.88
N LYS A 530 -2.91 -4.05 -19.75
CA LYS A 530 -4.26 -3.53 -19.61
C LYS A 530 -4.50 -2.35 -20.55
N GLY A 531 -5.67 -2.28 -21.17
CA GLY A 531 -6.03 -1.16 -22.05
C GLY A 531 -5.26 -1.17 -23.39
N SER A 532 -4.79 -0.02 -23.90
CA SER A 532 -4.06 0.03 -25.18
C SER A 532 -2.84 -0.89 -25.26
N PRO A 533 -2.00 -1.03 -24.21
CA PRO A 533 -0.90 -1.99 -24.21
C PRO A 533 -1.33 -3.43 -24.53
N ALA A 534 -2.49 -3.88 -24.04
CA ALA A 534 -3.00 -5.22 -24.33
C ALA A 534 -3.42 -5.35 -25.80
N LEU A 535 -4.02 -4.29 -26.36
CA LEU A 535 -4.46 -4.24 -27.76
C LEU A 535 -3.31 -4.19 -28.76
N ALA A 536 -2.21 -3.54 -28.39
CA ALA A 536 -1.02 -3.37 -29.22
C ALA A 536 -0.10 -4.61 -29.20
N PHE A 537 -0.26 -5.50 -28.21
CA PHE A 537 0.64 -6.61 -27.97
C PHE A 537 0.69 -7.61 -29.13
N HIS A 538 1.91 -7.99 -29.54
CA HIS A 538 2.09 -9.00 -30.58
C HIS A 538 2.12 -10.42 -29.98
N PRO A 539 1.22 -11.33 -30.39
CA PRO A 539 1.05 -12.68 -29.82
C PRO A 539 2.30 -13.57 -29.95
N ASP A 540 3.05 -13.49 -31.06
CA ASP A 540 4.29 -14.27 -31.26
C ASP A 540 5.37 -14.01 -30.20
N THR A 541 5.26 -12.93 -29.43
CA THR A 541 6.12 -12.69 -28.28
C THR A 541 6.00 -13.83 -27.26
N LEU A 542 4.78 -14.37 -27.06
CA LEU A 542 4.52 -15.48 -26.13
C LEU A 542 5.24 -16.78 -26.53
N TYR A 543 5.48 -16.99 -27.84
CA TYR A 543 6.24 -18.15 -28.30
C TYR A 543 7.70 -18.12 -27.82
N ASN A 544 8.22 -16.92 -27.55
CA ASN A 544 9.60 -16.68 -27.16
C ASN A 544 9.75 -16.39 -25.65
N THR A 545 8.73 -16.68 -24.84
CA THR A 545 8.71 -16.43 -23.38
C THR A 545 8.48 -17.75 -22.61
N PRO A 546 9.42 -18.71 -22.66
CA PRO A 546 9.22 -20.03 -22.06
C PRO A 546 9.17 -20.03 -20.53
N GLU A 547 9.65 -18.96 -19.89
CA GLU A 547 9.66 -18.78 -18.43
C GLU A 547 8.38 -18.12 -17.88
N LEU A 548 7.39 -17.80 -18.74
CA LEU A 548 6.18 -17.09 -18.35
C LEU A 548 5.29 -17.96 -17.46
N ASP A 549 5.13 -17.55 -16.19
CA ASP A 549 4.29 -18.20 -15.19
C ASP A 549 2.95 -17.48 -14.97
N SER A 550 2.85 -16.19 -15.30
CA SER A 550 1.65 -15.38 -15.09
C SER A 550 1.36 -14.50 -16.30
N LEU A 551 0.15 -14.65 -16.86
CA LEU A 551 -0.33 -13.92 -18.04
C LEU A 551 -1.66 -13.21 -17.73
N CYS A 552 -1.68 -11.89 -17.84
CA CYS A 552 -2.86 -11.07 -17.67
C CYS A 552 -3.08 -10.11 -18.86
N PHE A 553 -4.21 -10.27 -19.56
CA PHE A 553 -4.69 -9.31 -20.55
C PHE A 553 -6.08 -8.81 -20.16
N SER A 554 -6.20 -7.52 -19.88
CA SER A 554 -7.47 -6.98 -19.40
C SER A 554 -7.79 -5.64 -20.05
N MET A 555 -9.08 -5.32 -20.09
CA MET A 555 -9.56 -3.98 -20.40
C MET A 555 -10.18 -3.40 -19.13
N ASP A 556 -10.03 -2.10 -18.93
CA ASP A 556 -10.54 -1.44 -17.73
C ASP A 556 -12.06 -1.66 -17.56
N HIS A 557 -12.48 -1.74 -16.31
CA HIS A 557 -13.85 -2.02 -15.91
C HIS A 557 -14.54 -0.72 -15.49
N HIS A 558 -15.43 -0.18 -16.32
CA HIS A 558 -16.36 0.85 -15.83
C HIS A 558 -17.62 0.19 -15.31
N ALA A 559 -17.86 0.33 -14.00
CA ALA A 559 -19.06 -0.18 -13.34
C ALA A 559 -19.28 -1.70 -13.56
N GLY A 560 -18.20 -2.47 -13.63
CA GLY A 560 -18.24 -3.94 -13.74
C GLY A 560 -18.42 -4.52 -15.14
N PHE A 561 -18.59 -3.70 -16.20
CA PHE A 561 -18.81 -4.21 -17.57
C PHE A 561 -17.72 -3.78 -18.55
N HIS A 562 -17.45 -4.63 -19.54
CA HIS A 562 -16.55 -4.33 -20.65
C HIS A 562 -17.28 -3.84 -21.90
N VAL A 563 -16.57 -3.04 -22.70
CA VAL A 563 -16.97 -2.71 -24.07
C VAL A 563 -16.24 -3.65 -25.02
N LEU A 564 -16.99 -4.51 -25.69
CA LEU A 564 -16.46 -5.40 -26.73
C LEU A 564 -16.72 -4.83 -28.13
N PRO A 565 -15.77 -4.94 -29.06
CA PRO A 565 -16.03 -4.68 -30.47
C PRO A 565 -17.18 -5.54 -31.03
N PRO A 566 -17.81 -5.16 -32.16
CA PRO A 566 -18.81 -6.01 -32.81
C PRO A 566 -18.29 -7.43 -33.09
N VAL A 567 -19.15 -8.44 -32.96
CA VAL A 567 -18.78 -9.86 -33.11
C VAL A 567 -18.07 -10.15 -34.43
N GLN A 568 -18.44 -9.46 -35.52
CA GLN A 568 -17.79 -9.61 -36.82
C GLN A 568 -16.31 -9.20 -36.79
N GLU A 569 -15.97 -8.16 -36.04
CA GLU A 569 -14.59 -7.71 -35.84
C GLU A 569 -13.81 -8.74 -35.00
N LEU A 570 -14.43 -9.26 -33.94
CA LEU A 570 -13.84 -10.30 -33.10
C LEU A 570 -13.58 -11.60 -33.87
N SER A 571 -14.49 -12.00 -34.77
CA SER A 571 -14.27 -13.13 -35.68
C SER A 571 -13.06 -12.92 -36.60
N TYR A 572 -12.88 -11.71 -37.13
CA TYR A 572 -11.70 -11.37 -37.93
C TYR A 572 -10.41 -11.51 -37.13
N LEU A 573 -10.37 -11.00 -35.89
CA LEU A 573 -9.21 -11.07 -35.01
C LEU A 573 -8.83 -12.51 -34.61
N ARG A 574 -9.79 -13.45 -34.67
CA ARG A 574 -9.56 -14.90 -34.49
C ARG A 574 -8.99 -15.59 -35.74
N GLY A 575 -8.76 -14.86 -36.83
CA GLY A 575 -8.30 -15.42 -38.10
C GLY A 575 -9.37 -16.21 -38.86
N GLU A 576 -10.66 -16.04 -38.53
CA GLU A 576 -11.75 -16.62 -39.30
C GLU A 576 -11.80 -15.94 -40.67
N GLN A 577 -11.75 -16.74 -41.75
CA GLN A 577 -11.81 -16.23 -43.11
C GLN A 577 -13.19 -15.64 -43.39
N LEU A 578 -13.36 -14.34 -43.15
CA LEU A 578 -14.51 -13.59 -43.63
C LEU A 578 -14.37 -13.36 -45.14
N GLU A 579 -15.47 -13.50 -45.88
CA GLU A 579 -15.52 -13.13 -47.29
C GLU A 579 -15.12 -11.64 -47.41
N ALA A 580 -14.00 -11.38 -48.10
CA ALA A 580 -13.13 -10.20 -47.96
C ALA A 580 -13.73 -8.83 -48.36
N THR A 581 -15.04 -8.68 -48.45
CA THR A 581 -15.65 -7.51 -49.09
C THR A 581 -15.83 -6.26 -48.22
N GLU A 582 -15.74 -6.33 -46.87
CA GLU A 582 -16.09 -5.18 -46.02
C GLU A 582 -15.30 -5.05 -44.70
N ILE A 583 -14.00 -5.37 -44.65
CA ILE A 583 -13.20 -5.07 -43.44
C ILE A 583 -12.58 -3.67 -43.60
N PRO A 584 -12.95 -2.67 -42.76
CA PRO A 584 -12.31 -1.36 -42.80
C PRO A 584 -10.79 -1.45 -42.64
N ALA A 585 -10.06 -0.65 -43.43
CA ALA A 585 -8.59 -0.67 -43.46
C ALA A 585 -7.95 -0.40 -42.08
N GLU A 586 -8.68 0.28 -41.19
CA GLU A 586 -8.27 0.56 -39.81
C GLU A 586 -8.12 -0.70 -38.94
N PHE A 587 -8.78 -1.81 -39.30
CA PHE A 587 -8.65 -3.08 -38.56
C PHE A 587 -7.50 -3.95 -39.04
N LEU A 588 -6.90 -3.65 -40.20
CA LEU A 588 -5.76 -4.39 -40.74
C LEU A 588 -4.46 -4.18 -39.95
N THR A 589 -4.46 -3.23 -39.00
CA THR A 589 -3.28 -2.92 -38.19
C THR A 589 -3.20 -3.77 -36.94
N ARG A 590 -4.32 -4.30 -36.41
CA ARG A 590 -4.33 -5.10 -35.18
C ARG A 590 -3.65 -6.47 -35.40
N PRO A 591 -2.88 -6.96 -34.42
CA PRO A 591 -2.24 -8.26 -34.54
C PRO A 591 -3.31 -9.35 -34.55
N VAL A 592 -3.24 -10.25 -35.53
CA VAL A 592 -4.06 -11.46 -35.55
C VAL A 592 -3.48 -12.42 -34.53
N TRP A 593 -4.28 -12.83 -33.56
CA TRP A 593 -3.80 -13.71 -32.51
C TRP A 593 -3.58 -15.12 -33.04
N SER A 594 -2.32 -15.54 -33.12
CA SER A 594 -1.97 -16.96 -33.26
C SER A 594 -1.91 -17.58 -31.88
N TRP A 595 -2.65 -18.65 -31.71
CA TRP A 595 -3.02 -19.17 -30.40
C TRP A 595 -2.28 -20.45 -30.02
N ASP A 596 -1.10 -20.63 -30.60
CA ASP A 596 -0.23 -21.79 -30.44
C ASP A 596 0.77 -21.54 -29.29
N TRP A 597 0.28 -21.54 -28.04
CA TRP A 597 1.14 -21.24 -26.89
C TRP A 597 2.08 -22.39 -26.54
N HIS A 598 3.35 -22.05 -26.32
CA HIS A 598 4.37 -22.93 -25.73
C HIS A 598 4.82 -22.37 -24.38
N LEU A 599 3.94 -22.46 -23.38
CA LEU A 599 4.15 -21.85 -22.06
C LEU A 599 4.19 -22.93 -20.97
N PRO A 600 5.26 -23.74 -20.90
CA PRO A 600 5.32 -24.94 -20.08
C PRO A 600 5.25 -24.68 -18.56
N VAL A 601 5.57 -23.46 -18.13
CA VAL A 601 5.57 -23.06 -16.72
C VAL A 601 4.40 -22.15 -16.33
N LEU A 602 3.47 -21.88 -17.26
CA LEU A 602 2.31 -21.03 -17.02
C LEU A 602 1.44 -21.60 -15.91
N ARG A 603 1.17 -20.77 -14.90
CA ARG A 603 0.33 -21.06 -13.73
C ARG A 603 -0.96 -20.26 -13.75
N ASP A 604 -0.87 -18.99 -14.13
CA ASP A 604 -2.00 -18.07 -14.03
C ASP A 604 -2.34 -17.47 -15.40
N VAL A 605 -3.60 -17.58 -15.78
CA VAL A 605 -4.17 -16.89 -16.96
C VAL A 605 -5.36 -16.07 -16.52
N ILE A 606 -5.27 -14.76 -16.70
CA ILE A 606 -6.36 -13.81 -16.43
C ILE A 606 -6.63 -13.04 -17.71
N MET A 607 -7.81 -13.24 -18.30
CA MET A 607 -8.24 -12.52 -19.48
C MET A 607 -9.58 -11.87 -19.24
N THR A 608 -9.73 -10.63 -19.70
CA THR A 608 -11.02 -9.94 -19.68
C THR A 608 -11.37 -9.36 -21.06
N ALA A 609 -12.62 -8.91 -21.23
CA ALA A 609 -13.13 -8.31 -22.45
C ALA A 609 -12.81 -9.14 -23.72
N GLU A 610 -12.24 -8.52 -24.77
CA GLU A 610 -12.08 -9.13 -26.09
C GLU A 610 -11.08 -10.28 -26.08
N PHE A 611 -10.13 -10.27 -25.14
CA PHE A 611 -9.16 -11.34 -24.93
C PHE A 611 -9.85 -12.57 -24.36
N ALA A 612 -10.69 -12.40 -23.34
CA ALA A 612 -11.53 -13.48 -22.84
C ALA A 612 -12.47 -13.98 -23.94
N PHE A 613 -13.19 -13.07 -24.62
CA PHE A 613 -14.08 -13.44 -25.72
C PHE A 613 -13.37 -14.16 -26.87
N SER A 614 -12.06 -13.99 -27.06
CA SER A 614 -11.29 -14.65 -28.13
C SER A 614 -10.54 -15.92 -27.67
N PHE A 615 -10.39 -16.12 -26.36
CA PHE A 615 -9.67 -17.24 -25.72
C PHE A 615 -10.21 -18.64 -26.03
N GLN A 616 -9.42 -19.57 -26.55
CA GLN A 616 -9.80 -20.94 -26.95
C GLN A 616 -9.00 -21.92 -26.11
N PHE A 617 -9.66 -22.94 -25.54
CA PHE A 617 -9.00 -23.87 -24.62
C PHE A 617 -7.81 -24.62 -25.23
N ARG A 618 -7.79 -24.85 -26.55
CA ARG A 618 -6.64 -25.42 -27.26
C ARG A 618 -5.32 -24.65 -27.06
N MET A 619 -5.37 -23.38 -26.67
CA MET A 619 -4.19 -22.59 -26.29
C MET A 619 -3.44 -23.23 -25.11
N LEU A 620 -4.13 -23.96 -24.25
CA LEU A 620 -3.58 -24.54 -23.01
C LEU A 620 -2.91 -25.90 -23.20
N ARG A 621 -2.72 -26.36 -24.45
CA ARG A 621 -2.14 -27.69 -24.75
C ARG A 621 -0.78 -27.92 -24.12
N GLN A 622 0.02 -26.85 -24.03
CA GLN A 622 1.40 -26.91 -23.56
C GLN A 622 1.59 -26.14 -22.24
N THR A 623 0.54 -26.11 -21.40
CA THR A 623 0.55 -25.44 -20.08
C THR A 623 0.21 -26.43 -18.94
N PRO A 624 1.05 -27.45 -18.70
CA PRO A 624 0.72 -28.53 -17.76
C PRO A 624 0.71 -28.09 -16.28
N LEU A 625 1.31 -26.94 -15.96
CA LEU A 625 1.41 -26.39 -14.62
C LEU A 625 0.34 -25.35 -14.30
N LEU A 626 -0.67 -25.19 -15.16
CA LEU A 626 -1.71 -24.18 -15.02
C LEU A 626 -2.56 -24.44 -13.76
N GLN A 627 -2.65 -23.44 -12.89
CA GLN A 627 -3.33 -23.47 -11.59
C GLN A 627 -4.59 -22.61 -11.57
N LYS A 628 -4.60 -21.51 -12.33
CA LYS A 628 -5.66 -20.50 -12.30
C LYS A 628 -6.05 -20.07 -13.72
N ILE A 629 -7.35 -20.12 -14.03
CA ILE A 629 -7.92 -19.56 -15.28
C ILE A 629 -9.07 -18.64 -14.91
N HIS A 630 -8.97 -17.37 -15.29
CA HIS A 630 -10.02 -16.38 -15.13
C HIS A 630 -10.36 -15.78 -16.48
N LEU A 631 -11.58 -16.02 -16.96
CA LEU A 631 -12.08 -15.49 -18.22
C LEU A 631 -13.33 -14.66 -17.95
N ASN A 632 -13.26 -13.35 -18.15
CA ASN A 632 -14.40 -12.45 -17.98
C ASN A 632 -14.72 -11.70 -19.28
N SER A 633 -15.80 -12.09 -19.97
CA SER A 633 -16.29 -11.43 -21.18
C SER A 633 -17.63 -10.71 -20.97
N SER A 634 -17.98 -10.35 -19.74
CA SER A 634 -19.24 -9.66 -19.45
C SER A 634 -19.31 -8.28 -20.13
N THR A 635 -20.43 -8.03 -20.80
CA THR A 635 -20.73 -6.75 -21.45
C THR A 635 -22.05 -6.19 -20.94
N ALA A 636 -22.17 -4.86 -20.93
CA ALA A 636 -23.39 -4.20 -20.48
C ALA A 636 -24.61 -4.48 -21.39
N ASP A 637 -24.38 -4.77 -22.67
CA ASP A 637 -25.43 -5.04 -23.65
C ASP A 637 -25.87 -6.51 -23.68
N GLY A 638 -25.05 -7.42 -23.15
CA GLY A 638 -25.25 -8.86 -23.21
C GLY A 638 -25.42 -9.39 -24.63
N LEU A 639 -24.82 -8.77 -25.64
CA LEU A 639 -24.95 -9.17 -27.05
C LEU A 639 -23.85 -10.13 -27.51
N HIS A 640 -22.74 -10.20 -26.78
CA HIS A 640 -21.57 -11.00 -27.15
C HIS A 640 -21.66 -12.43 -26.62
N GLU A 641 -22.42 -13.23 -27.34
CA GLU A 641 -22.51 -14.67 -27.07
C GLU A 641 -21.30 -15.42 -27.62
N ARG A 642 -20.68 -16.27 -26.79
CA ARG A 642 -19.64 -17.20 -27.20
C ARG A 642 -19.98 -18.64 -26.86
N THR A 643 -19.91 -19.54 -27.84
CA THR A 643 -20.10 -20.98 -27.61
C THR A 643 -18.76 -21.69 -27.37
N ILE A 644 -18.65 -22.47 -26.29
CA ILE A 644 -17.55 -23.41 -26.06
C ILE A 644 -18.01 -24.78 -26.55
N THR A 645 -17.28 -25.37 -27.50
CA THR A 645 -17.59 -26.69 -28.06
C THR A 645 -16.68 -27.76 -27.48
N LEU A 646 -17.07 -29.04 -27.63
CA LEU A 646 -16.21 -30.16 -27.26
C LEU A 646 -14.92 -30.20 -28.09
N GLU A 647 -14.94 -29.72 -29.34
CA GLU A 647 -13.77 -29.65 -30.21
C GLU A 647 -12.70 -28.70 -29.66
N GLU A 648 -13.09 -27.61 -28.96
CA GLU A 648 -12.13 -26.71 -28.31
C GLU A 648 -11.37 -27.39 -27.15
N LEU A 649 -11.94 -28.44 -26.55
CA LEU A 649 -11.33 -29.24 -25.49
C LEU A 649 -10.50 -30.42 -26.03
N GLN A 650 -10.55 -30.72 -27.32
CA GLN A 650 -9.82 -31.84 -27.91
C GLN A 650 -8.35 -31.51 -28.15
N ASP A 651 -7.51 -32.53 -27.94
CA ASP A 651 -6.11 -32.48 -28.37
C ASP A 651 -6.01 -32.54 -29.90
N GLU A 652 -4.91 -32.02 -30.44
CA GLU A 652 -4.65 -31.90 -31.88
C GLU A 652 -4.58 -33.25 -32.61
N SER A 653 -4.21 -34.30 -31.86
CA SER A 653 -4.22 -35.68 -32.31
C SER A 653 -5.64 -36.22 -32.59
N GLY A 654 -6.67 -35.60 -32.00
CA GLY A 654 -8.04 -36.12 -31.98
C GLY A 654 -8.22 -37.36 -31.10
N ASP A 655 -7.16 -37.86 -30.47
CA ASP A 655 -7.13 -39.10 -29.70
C ASP A 655 -7.44 -38.88 -28.20
N GLY A 656 -7.66 -37.63 -27.77
CA GLY A 656 -7.95 -37.28 -26.38
C GLY A 656 -8.39 -35.83 -26.16
N PHE A 657 -8.55 -35.46 -24.89
CA PHE A 657 -8.82 -34.09 -24.46
C PHE A 657 -7.56 -33.45 -23.87
N LEU A 658 -7.58 -32.13 -23.74
CA LEU A 658 -6.59 -31.36 -22.99
C LEU A 658 -6.42 -31.93 -21.58
N SER A 659 -5.23 -31.82 -21.01
CA SER A 659 -4.97 -32.25 -19.63
C SER A 659 -4.42 -31.09 -18.81
N LEU A 660 -5.21 -30.61 -17.87
CA LEU A 660 -4.91 -29.52 -16.93
C LEU A 660 -5.02 -30.04 -15.49
N PRO A 661 -4.20 -31.02 -15.09
CA PRO A 661 -4.35 -31.70 -13.80
C PRO A 661 -4.01 -30.81 -12.61
N GLN A 662 -3.35 -29.68 -12.81
CA GLN A 662 -2.98 -28.74 -11.75
C GLN A 662 -3.98 -27.58 -11.60
N LEU A 663 -5.04 -27.53 -12.42
CA LEU A 663 -6.00 -26.43 -12.36
C LEU A 663 -6.82 -26.53 -11.08
N VAL A 664 -6.70 -25.52 -10.22
CA VAL A 664 -7.34 -25.41 -8.91
C VAL A 664 -8.43 -24.35 -8.92
N GLU A 665 -8.21 -23.23 -9.59
CA GLU A 665 -9.17 -22.11 -9.65
C GLU A 665 -9.63 -21.89 -11.11
N PHE A 666 -10.94 -21.96 -11.32
CA PHE A 666 -11.55 -21.78 -12.64
C PHE A 666 -12.72 -20.80 -12.57
N ARG A 667 -12.59 -19.66 -13.24
CA ARG A 667 -13.62 -18.63 -13.33
C ARG A 667 -14.00 -18.35 -14.78
N LEU A 668 -15.29 -18.46 -15.09
CA LEU A 668 -15.87 -18.22 -16.42
C LEU A 668 -17.07 -17.29 -16.28
N VAL A 669 -16.86 -16.00 -16.56
CA VAL A 669 -17.84 -14.93 -16.39
C VAL A 669 -18.15 -14.28 -17.74
N GLY A 670 -19.42 -14.06 -18.04
CA GLY A 670 -19.92 -13.49 -19.30
C GLY A 670 -20.86 -14.44 -20.04
N ARG A 671 -21.33 -14.02 -21.22
CA ARG A 671 -22.33 -14.79 -21.98
C ARG A 671 -21.76 -15.98 -22.75
N TRP A 672 -21.38 -17.01 -22.00
CA TRP A 672 -20.85 -18.26 -22.53
C TRP A 672 -21.96 -19.30 -22.72
N ARG A 673 -22.16 -19.78 -23.95
CA ARG A 673 -22.95 -20.98 -24.22
C ARG A 673 -22.08 -22.22 -23.99
N VAL A 674 -22.39 -22.98 -22.94
CA VAL A 674 -21.70 -24.20 -22.55
C VAL A 674 -22.72 -25.34 -22.41
N ASP A 675 -22.58 -26.39 -23.21
CA ASP A 675 -23.44 -27.58 -23.08
C ASP A 675 -23.04 -28.40 -21.84
N GLY A 676 -24.00 -29.12 -21.24
CA GLY A 676 -23.75 -30.01 -20.10
C GLY A 676 -22.66 -31.05 -20.37
N GLN A 677 -22.53 -31.53 -21.62
CA GLN A 677 -21.43 -32.44 -21.99
C GLN A 677 -20.06 -31.77 -21.97
N VAL A 678 -19.99 -30.48 -22.28
CA VAL A 678 -18.74 -29.70 -22.22
C VAL A 678 -18.31 -29.56 -20.77
N TRP A 679 -19.22 -29.19 -19.87
CA TRP A 679 -18.93 -29.14 -18.43
C TRP A 679 -18.47 -30.48 -17.87
N LYS A 680 -19.19 -31.57 -18.19
CA LYS A 680 -18.80 -32.92 -17.76
C LYS A 680 -17.40 -33.26 -18.26
N THR A 681 -17.11 -33.01 -19.53
CA THR A 681 -15.80 -33.31 -20.11
C THR A 681 -14.70 -32.46 -19.48
N LEU A 682 -14.94 -31.16 -19.28
CA LEU A 682 -14.00 -30.24 -18.64
C LEU A 682 -13.66 -30.73 -17.23
N PHE A 683 -14.65 -31.05 -16.40
CA PHE A 683 -14.42 -31.42 -15.01
C PHE A 683 -13.97 -32.89 -14.82
N HIS A 684 -14.35 -33.82 -15.69
CA HIS A 684 -13.93 -35.22 -15.52
C HIS A 684 -12.59 -35.53 -16.17
N GLN A 685 -12.31 -34.94 -17.34
CA GLN A 685 -11.19 -35.36 -18.19
C GLN A 685 -10.11 -34.29 -18.30
N VAL A 686 -10.50 -33.02 -18.35
CA VAL A 686 -9.54 -31.92 -18.57
C VAL A 686 -8.96 -31.43 -17.25
N ALA A 687 -9.79 -31.02 -16.29
CA ALA A 687 -9.42 -30.36 -15.05
C ALA A 687 -10.15 -30.95 -13.82
N PRO A 688 -9.81 -32.19 -13.40
CA PRO A 688 -10.51 -32.88 -12.32
C PRO A 688 -10.19 -32.39 -10.91
N ASN A 689 -9.23 -31.46 -10.76
CA ASN A 689 -8.72 -31.01 -9.46
C ASN A 689 -9.18 -29.59 -9.07
N ILE A 690 -10.22 -29.05 -9.71
CA ILE A 690 -10.76 -27.73 -9.38
C ILE A 690 -11.29 -27.74 -7.93
N GLU A 691 -10.85 -26.74 -7.15
CA GLU A 691 -11.22 -26.50 -5.76
C GLU A 691 -12.14 -25.26 -5.64
N ASP A 692 -11.90 -24.24 -6.48
CA ASP A 692 -12.70 -23.01 -6.57
C ASP A 692 -13.25 -22.83 -7.99
N LEU A 693 -14.58 -22.81 -8.11
CA LEU A 693 -15.31 -22.70 -9.37
C LEU A 693 -16.24 -21.48 -9.35
N GLU A 694 -16.06 -20.57 -10.28
CA GLU A 694 -17.00 -19.46 -10.49
C GLU A 694 -17.55 -19.51 -11.93
N GLU A 695 -18.86 -19.62 -12.09
CA GLU A 695 -19.51 -19.32 -13.37
C GLU A 695 -20.50 -18.17 -13.22
N GLY A 696 -20.41 -17.21 -14.14
CA GLY A 696 -21.25 -16.03 -14.22
C GLY A 696 -21.78 -15.82 -15.63
N GLU A 697 -23.08 -15.56 -15.78
CA GLU A 697 -23.79 -15.31 -17.04
C GLU A 697 -23.72 -16.45 -18.09
N CYS A 698 -23.31 -17.66 -17.69
CA CYS A 698 -23.23 -18.82 -18.58
C CYS A 698 -24.62 -19.44 -18.85
N PHE A 699 -24.82 -20.07 -20.02
CA PHE A 699 -26.09 -20.70 -20.39
C PHE A 699 -25.90 -21.91 -21.34
N GLY A 700 -26.99 -22.61 -21.67
CA GLY A 700 -26.95 -23.81 -22.52
C GLY A 700 -26.96 -25.14 -21.76
N PHE A 701 -27.05 -25.07 -20.43
CA PHE A 701 -27.14 -26.21 -19.52
C PHE A 701 -28.20 -25.94 -18.46
N GLY A 702 -28.77 -26.99 -17.87
CA GLY A 702 -29.70 -26.87 -16.72
C GLY A 702 -28.99 -27.08 -15.38
N LEU A 703 -29.70 -26.77 -14.28
CA LEU A 703 -29.23 -27.04 -12.91
C LEU A 703 -28.77 -28.50 -12.73
N GLN A 704 -29.50 -29.46 -13.31
CA GLN A 704 -29.14 -30.88 -13.20
C GLN A 704 -27.83 -31.22 -13.90
N ASP A 705 -27.58 -30.63 -15.08
CA ASP A 705 -26.33 -30.84 -15.83
C ASP A 705 -25.15 -30.25 -15.07
N TRP A 706 -25.33 -29.07 -14.47
CA TRP A 706 -24.32 -28.41 -13.66
C TRP A 706 -23.96 -29.21 -12.41
N ILE A 707 -24.97 -29.63 -11.63
CA ILE A 707 -24.76 -30.48 -10.44
C ILE A 707 -24.06 -31.80 -10.82
N GLU A 708 -24.51 -32.45 -11.89
CA GLU A 708 -23.89 -33.70 -12.34
C GLU A 708 -22.42 -33.48 -12.72
N ALA A 709 -22.10 -32.40 -13.44
CA ALA A 709 -20.74 -32.07 -13.81
C ALA A 709 -19.86 -31.73 -12.60
N THR A 710 -20.31 -30.85 -11.70
CA THR A 710 -19.54 -30.41 -10.52
C THR A 710 -19.38 -31.50 -9.47
N SER A 711 -20.33 -32.44 -9.39
CA SER A 711 -20.23 -33.59 -8.48
C SER A 711 -19.02 -34.49 -8.74
N ALA A 712 -18.44 -34.41 -9.94
CA ALA A 712 -17.24 -35.14 -10.33
C ALA A 712 -15.94 -34.54 -9.79
N LEU A 713 -15.96 -33.28 -9.34
CA LEU A 713 -14.82 -32.61 -8.76
C LEU A 713 -14.65 -33.06 -7.31
N GLU A 714 -13.79 -34.06 -7.09
CA GLU A 714 -13.56 -34.62 -5.75
C GLU A 714 -12.97 -33.61 -4.76
N LYS A 715 -12.36 -32.53 -5.24
CA LYS A 715 -11.71 -31.50 -4.41
C LYS A 715 -12.45 -30.18 -4.32
N LEU A 716 -13.62 -30.08 -4.95
CA LEU A 716 -14.40 -28.84 -4.96
C LEU A 716 -14.76 -28.41 -3.54
N ASP A 717 -14.24 -27.25 -3.12
CA ASP A 717 -14.52 -26.63 -1.84
C ASP A 717 -15.66 -25.62 -2.00
N GLU A 718 -15.54 -24.75 -3.00
CA GLU A 718 -16.50 -23.69 -3.28
C GLU A 718 -16.89 -23.71 -4.77
N ALA A 719 -18.20 -23.58 -5.03
CA ALA A 719 -18.68 -23.28 -6.38
C ALA A 719 -19.77 -22.21 -6.36
N TYR A 720 -19.65 -21.27 -7.29
CA TYR A 720 -20.59 -20.19 -7.55
C TYR A 720 -21.20 -20.36 -8.95
N SER A 721 -22.52 -20.14 -9.03
CA SER A 721 -23.30 -20.23 -10.25
C SER A 721 -24.30 -19.09 -10.34
N SER A 722 -24.49 -18.60 -11.55
CA SER A 722 -25.43 -17.52 -11.90
C SER A 722 -26.72 -18.03 -12.56
N LEU A 723 -26.91 -19.35 -12.61
CA LEU A 723 -28.10 -19.99 -13.16
C LEU A 723 -29.38 -19.45 -12.51
N ASP A 724 -30.37 -19.13 -13.34
CA ASP A 724 -31.72 -18.77 -12.87
C ASP A 724 -32.42 -20.02 -12.33
N VAL A 725 -32.40 -20.19 -11.01
CA VAL A 725 -32.97 -21.33 -10.29
C VAL A 725 -33.93 -20.85 -9.21
N THR A 726 -35.04 -21.56 -9.05
CA THR A 726 -35.96 -21.29 -7.93
C THR A 726 -35.47 -21.99 -6.66
N ASP A 727 -35.80 -21.42 -5.50
CA ASP A 727 -35.53 -22.06 -4.19
C ASP A 727 -36.07 -23.50 -4.14
N GLU A 728 -37.22 -23.75 -4.76
CA GLU A 728 -37.84 -25.07 -4.84
C GLU A 728 -36.97 -26.08 -5.59
N GLN A 729 -36.30 -25.65 -6.67
CA GLN A 729 -35.38 -26.49 -7.44
C GLN A 729 -34.09 -26.78 -6.65
N LEU A 730 -33.55 -25.78 -5.95
CA LEU A 730 -32.38 -25.95 -5.08
C LEU A 730 -32.69 -26.93 -3.94
N VAL A 731 -33.82 -26.74 -3.25
CA VAL A 731 -34.28 -27.62 -2.17
C VAL A 731 -34.53 -29.04 -2.67
N ALA A 732 -35.11 -29.21 -3.86
CA ALA A 732 -35.33 -30.54 -4.46
C ALA A 732 -34.02 -31.30 -4.72
N GLN A 733 -32.91 -30.58 -4.92
CA GLN A 733 -31.57 -31.13 -5.13
C GLN A 733 -30.73 -31.19 -3.83
N GLY A 734 -31.30 -30.80 -2.68
CA GLY A 734 -30.60 -30.77 -1.41
C GLY A 734 -29.57 -29.65 -1.27
N LEU A 735 -29.66 -28.62 -2.12
CA LEU A 735 -28.81 -27.43 -2.06
C LEU A 735 -29.46 -26.35 -1.18
N LYS A 736 -28.63 -25.49 -0.58
CA LYS A 736 -29.08 -24.33 0.20
C LYS A 736 -28.64 -23.05 -0.49
N LEU A 737 -29.54 -22.08 -0.56
CA LEU A 737 -29.22 -20.72 -0.96
C LEU A 737 -28.43 -20.05 0.18
N PHE A 738 -27.29 -19.45 -0.16
CA PHE A 738 -26.59 -18.54 0.74
C PHE A 738 -26.79 -17.14 0.18
N GLU A 739 -27.55 -16.29 0.88
CA GLU A 739 -27.65 -14.88 0.50
C GLU A 739 -26.30 -14.21 0.73
N TYR A 740 -25.65 -13.81 -0.36
CA TYR A 740 -24.51 -12.91 -0.30
C TYR A 740 -25.05 -11.50 -0.09
N SER A 741 -24.80 -10.90 1.09
CA SER A 741 -24.99 -9.45 1.21
C SER A 741 -23.84 -8.79 0.44
N TYR A 742 -24.11 -8.37 -0.80
CA TYR A 742 -23.25 -7.40 -1.47
C TYR A 742 -23.22 -6.15 -0.59
N ASP A 743 -22.08 -5.83 0.02
CA ASP A 743 -21.93 -4.61 0.81
C ASP A 743 -21.74 -3.46 -0.20
N PRO A 744 -22.77 -2.63 -0.45
CA PRO A 744 -22.80 -1.72 -1.60
C PRO A 744 -21.96 -0.45 -1.36
N VAL A 745 -20.99 -0.49 -0.45
CA VAL A 745 -20.32 0.69 0.10
C VAL A 745 -19.38 1.35 -0.93
N ASP A 746 -18.91 0.63 -1.95
CA ASP A 746 -17.95 1.16 -2.93
C ASP A 746 -18.49 1.34 -4.36
N ASP A 747 -19.72 0.90 -4.66
CA ASP A 747 -20.31 0.99 -6.01
C ASP A 747 -21.73 1.58 -5.96
N VAL A 748 -21.82 2.91 -5.86
CA VAL A 748 -23.09 3.59 -6.17
C VAL A 748 -23.25 3.61 -7.69
N PRO A 749 -24.25 2.90 -8.27
CA PRO A 749 -24.43 2.88 -9.72
C PRO A 749 -24.75 4.28 -10.25
N PRO A 750 -24.30 4.62 -11.47
CA PRO A 750 -24.58 5.93 -12.05
C PRO A 750 -26.10 6.18 -12.17
N PRO A 751 -26.57 7.42 -11.95
CA PRO A 751 -27.99 7.76 -12.01
C PRO A 751 -28.60 7.39 -13.38
N GLY A 752 -29.49 6.39 -13.40
CA GLY A 752 -30.24 5.98 -14.60
C GLY A 752 -29.99 4.56 -15.11
N ALA A 753 -29.02 3.83 -14.55
CA ALA A 753 -28.86 2.40 -14.85
C ALA A 753 -29.97 1.58 -14.16
N LYS A 754 -30.87 0.97 -14.94
CA LYS A 754 -31.83 -0.01 -14.43
C LYS A 754 -31.18 -1.38 -14.42
N PHE A 755 -30.55 -1.77 -13.31
CA PHE A 755 -30.09 -3.14 -13.12
C PHE A 755 -31.26 -4.01 -12.66
N ASN A 756 -31.60 -5.01 -13.47
CA ASN A 756 -32.40 -6.15 -13.02
C ASN A 756 -31.43 -7.29 -12.69
N PHE A 757 -30.75 -7.22 -11.55
CA PHE A 757 -30.21 -8.44 -10.93
C PHE A 757 -31.39 -9.16 -10.29
N GLN A 758 -32.08 -10.00 -11.08
CA GLN A 758 -33.10 -10.94 -10.57
C GLN A 758 -32.59 -12.39 -10.52
N GLY A 759 -31.30 -12.63 -10.80
CA GLY A 759 -30.69 -13.93 -10.58
C GLY A 759 -30.24 -14.07 -9.13
N GLY A 760 -30.79 -15.04 -8.41
CA GLY A 760 -30.26 -15.45 -7.11
C GLY A 760 -28.91 -16.14 -7.30
N THR A 761 -27.91 -15.75 -6.54
CA THR A 761 -26.61 -16.42 -6.52
C THR A 761 -26.64 -17.51 -5.46
N PHE A 762 -26.09 -18.69 -5.74
CA PHE A 762 -26.00 -19.77 -4.76
C PHE A 762 -24.59 -20.31 -4.66
N ARG A 763 -24.21 -20.67 -3.43
CA ARG A 763 -22.92 -21.26 -3.09
C ARG A 763 -23.12 -22.75 -2.80
N TYR A 764 -22.46 -23.61 -3.57
CA TYR A 764 -22.34 -25.01 -3.19
C TYR A 764 -21.20 -25.15 -2.18
N VAL A 765 -21.53 -25.63 -0.97
CA VAL A 765 -20.53 -26.12 -0.02
C VAL A 765 -20.76 -27.61 0.11
N ARG A 766 -19.74 -28.40 -0.22
CA ARG A 766 -19.84 -29.85 -0.05
C ARG A 766 -20.11 -30.14 1.44
N PRO A 767 -21.18 -30.89 1.79
CA PRO A 767 -21.40 -31.29 3.17
C PRO A 767 -20.18 -32.10 3.66
N PRO A 768 -19.68 -31.85 4.88
CA PRO A 768 -18.54 -32.59 5.40
C PRO A 768 -18.82 -34.09 5.32
N PRO A 769 -17.80 -34.93 5.04
CA PRO A 769 -17.99 -36.38 4.97
C PRO A 769 -18.66 -36.84 6.26
N VAL A 770 -19.87 -37.39 6.14
CA VAL A 770 -20.59 -37.94 7.29
C VAL A 770 -19.78 -39.13 7.77
N ASP A 771 -19.06 -38.95 8.88
CA ASP A 771 -18.39 -40.04 9.56
C ASP A 771 -19.43 -41.14 9.82
N SER A 772 -19.26 -42.26 9.13
CA SER A 772 -20.20 -43.39 9.17
C SER A 772 -20.19 -44.14 10.51
N ALA A 773 -19.66 -43.52 11.57
CA ALA A 773 -19.48 -44.08 12.91
C ALA A 773 -20.47 -43.55 13.97
N SER A 774 -21.50 -42.78 13.59
CA SER A 774 -22.57 -42.41 14.53
C SER A 774 -23.97 -42.66 13.96
N LYS A 775 -24.29 -43.94 13.78
CA LYS A 775 -25.68 -44.43 13.76
C LYS A 775 -25.92 -45.18 15.06
N GLU A 776 -26.52 -44.52 16.04
CA GLU A 776 -27.48 -45.08 17.01
C GLU A 776 -27.80 -44.03 18.08
N GLU A 777 -29.00 -43.43 17.98
CA GLU A 777 -29.97 -43.21 19.08
C GLU A 777 -31.00 -42.16 18.63
N ALA A 778 -32.06 -42.62 17.97
CA ALA A 778 -33.30 -41.86 17.85
C ALA A 778 -34.16 -42.18 19.07
N VAL A 779 -34.18 -41.28 20.05
CA VAL A 779 -35.15 -41.28 21.16
C VAL A 779 -36.30 -40.35 20.76
N GLU A 780 -37.49 -40.92 20.62
CA GLU A 780 -38.75 -40.17 20.52
C GLU A 780 -38.99 -39.37 21.80
N GLY A 781 -38.95 -38.05 21.70
CA GLY A 781 -39.37 -37.12 22.75
C GLY A 781 -40.38 -36.12 22.21
N LYS A 782 -41.67 -36.31 22.58
CA LYS A 782 -42.70 -35.28 22.47
C LYS A 782 -42.35 -34.11 23.39
N VAL A 783 -42.42 -32.87 22.89
CA VAL A 783 -42.47 -31.66 23.73
C VAL A 783 -43.50 -30.67 23.17
N ASP A 784 -44.24 -30.12 24.13
CA ASP A 784 -45.33 -29.14 24.08
C ASP A 784 -45.00 -27.81 23.40
N GLU A 785 -46.05 -27.18 22.89
CA GLU A 785 -46.11 -25.78 22.45
C GLU A 785 -45.91 -24.80 23.61
N GLY A 786 -45.01 -23.82 23.45
CA GLY A 786 -44.80 -22.73 24.40
C GLY A 786 -44.07 -21.53 23.80
N GLU A 787 -44.64 -20.35 23.98
CA GLU A 787 -44.36 -19.04 23.37
C GLU A 787 -42.95 -18.41 23.57
N LYS A 788 -42.55 -17.66 22.51
CA LYS A 788 -41.81 -16.36 22.45
C LYS A 788 -40.33 -16.29 22.93
N LYS A 789 -39.44 -15.88 22.00
CA LYS A 789 -38.74 -14.56 21.95
C LYS A 789 -37.57 -14.55 20.95
N GLY A 790 -37.47 -13.45 20.18
CA GLY A 790 -36.26 -12.83 19.65
C GLY A 790 -35.29 -13.71 18.85
N GLY A 791 -35.45 -13.73 17.53
CA GLY A 791 -34.44 -14.26 16.63
C GLY A 791 -33.21 -13.35 16.61
N PHE A 792 -32.10 -13.84 17.12
CA PHE A 792 -30.76 -13.44 16.69
C PHE A 792 -30.38 -14.41 15.57
N GLU A 793 -30.16 -13.89 14.37
CA GLU A 793 -29.49 -14.62 13.29
C GLU A 793 -28.02 -14.82 13.69
N GLN A 794 -27.61 -16.08 13.80
CA GLN A 794 -26.21 -16.48 13.90
C GLN A 794 -25.81 -17.20 12.62
N THR A 795 -24.77 -16.66 12.01
CA THR A 795 -23.96 -17.22 10.94
C THR A 795 -23.39 -18.57 11.36
N ILE A 796 -23.62 -19.63 10.57
CA ILE A 796 -22.87 -20.88 10.68
C ILE A 796 -22.48 -21.31 9.27
N ARG A 797 -21.17 -21.47 9.06
CA ARG A 797 -20.52 -21.97 7.84
C ARG A 797 -20.92 -23.41 7.52
#